data_AF-A0A015K8K6-F1
#
_entry.id   AF-A0A015K8K6-F1
#
_cell.length_a   1.000
_cell.length_b   1.000
_cell.length_c   1.000
_cell.angle_alpha   90.00
_cell.angle_beta   90.00
_cell.angle_gamma   90.00
#
_symmetry.space_group_name_H-M   'P 1'
#
loop_
_entity.id
_entity.type
_entity.pdbx_description
1 polymer ?
#
loop_
_entity_poly.entity_id
_entity_poly.type
_entity_poly.pdbx_seq_one_letter_code
_entity_poly.pdbx_strand_id
1 'polypeptide(L)'
;MFTPNKVRFSVREGTFAKIIERIIGSPITNNIIKFYAWLIGYWIGTDFVMSNDNHDIVASLFGELGILRRKDIPEIMMYEDIDLVRLPLLAGIIDSKGLCIPQEDVIELTLTDVCNAKNFVKISRSCGLQASISDPQNKCILHKASIIPSVLFRSNCKINDHKHDQLWGFQIKELGVGEYFGFVVDGNHRFLLGDFTVTHNTKLLDKIRQTNVQEGEAGGITQQIGATYFPMETIKTKTAPLNKDGKQEYKLPGLLIIDTPGHESFTNLRSRGSSLCNIAILVVDIMHGLEPQTLESLRLLRDRKTPFIVALNKIDRMYDWKPIPDNSFLDSLSKQSESVKREFQDRVEQTILAFAEQGLNSVLYYENKNFAKYVSLVPTSAITGEGIPDMLMLLVNLTQSRMSDALMYLSELECTVLEVKVIEGLGTTIDVVLSNGVLNEGDKIVLCGLNGPIVTTVRALLTPQPLKELRIKSAYIHNKSVKAALGVKISAQDLEKAIAGSRLMVVGPDDDEDDLKDEIMSDLKSLLSSIDKSGKGVCVQASTLGSLEALLEFLRTSKIPVSGINIGPVHKKDIMRAGIMLEKAKEFAVILCFDVKVDKEAQDLADDLVPGAIFNKKEPIIIGVDVVEGILRTGTPLCVVKTDPVTNQREIITLGKVTSMEQNHKATEIAKKGHTGAGIAIKIECAVYESSKTFGRHFVETDELYSKISRVSIDVLKESFRDDLSKDEWQLIIKLKKILDIN
;
A
#
# COMPACT_ATOMS: atom_id res chain seq x y z
N MET A 1 -5.34 24.62 -46.80
CA MET A 1 -6.57 23.78 -46.81
C MET A 1 -6.49 22.54 -45.87
N PHE A 2 -6.16 22.60 -44.56
CA PHE A 2 -5.92 21.40 -43.68
C PHE A 2 -7.14 20.75 -42.97
N THR A 3 -7.63 19.49 -43.05
CA THR A 3 -7.22 18.19 -43.65
C THR A 3 -7.19 17.12 -42.52
N PRO A 4 -8.30 16.73 -41.84
CA PRO A 4 -8.19 15.98 -40.59
C PRO A 4 -7.70 14.53 -40.73
N ASN A 5 -6.76 14.16 -39.86
CA ASN A 5 -7.07 13.52 -38.57
C ASN A 5 -5.77 13.15 -37.79
N LYS A 6 -5.77 13.38 -36.48
CA LYS A 6 -5.70 12.39 -35.33
C LYS A 6 -5.02 11.01 -35.56
N VAL A 7 -4.53 10.25 -34.55
CA VAL A 7 -5.30 9.46 -33.55
C VAL A 7 -4.40 8.74 -32.48
N ARG A 8 -4.82 8.76 -31.18
CA ARG A 8 -4.53 7.84 -30.01
C ARG A 8 -3.06 7.58 -29.55
N PHE A 9 -2.76 7.03 -28.35
CA PHE A 9 -3.42 6.06 -27.41
C PHE A 9 -3.11 6.34 -25.90
N SER A 10 -3.64 5.67 -24.85
CA SER A 10 -4.98 5.07 -24.55
C SER A 10 -5.03 4.30 -23.19
N VAL A 11 -5.72 4.78 -22.13
CA VAL A 11 -6.18 3.97 -20.95
C VAL A 11 -7.69 4.24 -20.70
N ARG A 12 -8.40 3.36 -19.96
CA ARG A 12 -9.87 3.34 -19.81
C ARG A 12 -10.42 4.47 -18.93
N GLU A 13 -11.22 5.36 -19.51
CA GLU A 13 -12.24 6.14 -18.79
C GLU A 13 -13.57 5.37 -18.68
N GLY A 14 -14.40 5.70 -17.69
CA GLY A 14 -15.66 5.01 -17.41
C GLY A 14 -16.70 5.07 -18.55
N THR A 15 -17.29 3.92 -18.88
CA THR A 15 -18.31 3.77 -19.93
C THR A 15 -19.62 4.50 -19.58
N PHE A 16 -19.94 4.67 -18.30
CA PHE A 16 -21.24 5.15 -17.82
C PHE A 16 -21.47 6.66 -18.03
N ALA A 17 -20.48 7.52 -17.74
CA ALA A 17 -20.62 8.97 -17.91
C ALA A 17 -20.95 9.34 -19.38
N LYS A 18 -20.25 8.72 -20.33
CA LYS A 18 -20.45 8.91 -21.77
C LYS A 18 -21.77 8.32 -22.30
N ILE A 19 -22.46 7.50 -21.52
CA ILE A 19 -23.84 7.07 -21.78
C ILE A 19 -24.81 8.16 -21.33
N ILE A 20 -24.62 8.71 -20.12
CA ILE A 20 -25.49 9.75 -19.54
C ILE A 20 -25.45 11.04 -20.38
N GLU A 21 -24.26 11.52 -20.77
CA GLU A 21 -24.13 12.68 -21.68
C GLU A 21 -24.92 12.49 -22.98
N ARG A 22 -24.86 11.28 -23.55
CA ARG A 22 -25.45 10.93 -24.84
C ARG A 22 -26.97 10.77 -24.81
N ILE A 23 -27.55 10.60 -23.63
CA ILE A 23 -29.01 10.52 -23.40
C ILE A 23 -29.59 11.91 -23.06
N ILE A 24 -28.87 12.75 -22.31
CA ILE A 24 -29.44 13.96 -21.67
C ILE A 24 -29.18 15.26 -22.46
N GLY A 25 -28.08 15.35 -23.21
CA GLY A 25 -27.87 16.37 -24.27
C GLY A 25 -27.81 17.86 -23.89
N SER A 26 -27.98 18.23 -22.61
CA SER A 26 -27.99 19.63 -22.12
C SER A 26 -27.68 19.69 -20.61
N PRO A 27 -27.21 20.82 -20.04
CA PRO A 27 -26.68 20.86 -18.67
C PRO A 27 -27.69 20.53 -17.55
N ILE A 28 -27.52 19.35 -16.96
CA ILE A 28 -27.36 19.10 -15.51
C ILE A 28 -28.29 19.91 -14.58
N THR A 29 -29.38 19.25 -14.15
CA THR A 29 -29.90 19.17 -12.76
C THR A 29 -31.25 18.47 -12.81
N ASN A 30 -32.29 19.18 -13.27
CA ASN A 30 -33.67 18.67 -13.29
C ASN A 30 -33.86 17.40 -14.13
N ASN A 31 -33.16 17.25 -15.26
CA ASN A 31 -33.27 16.05 -16.09
C ASN A 31 -32.58 14.82 -15.46
N ILE A 32 -31.56 15.01 -14.62
CA ILE A 32 -30.86 13.92 -13.93
C ILE A 32 -31.74 13.34 -12.82
N ILE A 33 -32.37 14.21 -12.01
CA ILE A 33 -33.33 13.79 -10.98
C ILE A 33 -34.50 13.04 -11.63
N LYS A 34 -35.06 13.55 -12.73
CA LYS A 34 -36.12 12.86 -13.49
C LYS A 34 -35.67 11.52 -14.08
N PHE A 35 -34.45 11.44 -14.60
CA PHE A 35 -33.90 10.20 -15.16
C PHE A 35 -33.73 9.12 -14.08
N TYR A 36 -33.12 9.45 -12.93
CA TYR A 36 -32.98 8.51 -11.82
C TYR A 36 -34.33 8.16 -11.18
N ALA A 37 -35.27 9.10 -11.04
CA ALA A 37 -36.62 8.81 -10.55
C ALA A 37 -37.40 7.87 -11.50
N TRP A 38 -37.27 8.05 -12.82
CA TRP A 38 -37.84 7.11 -13.80
C TRP A 38 -37.19 5.72 -13.72
N LEU A 39 -35.86 5.67 -13.61
CA LEU A 39 -35.11 4.41 -13.47
C LEU A 39 -35.52 3.63 -12.20
N ILE A 40 -35.74 4.36 -11.10
CA ILE A 40 -36.24 3.82 -9.83
C ILE A 40 -37.69 3.36 -9.95
N GLY A 41 -38.57 4.10 -10.63
CA GLY A 41 -39.96 3.69 -10.89
C GLY A 41 -40.03 2.39 -11.69
N TYR A 42 -39.22 2.27 -12.74
CA TYR A 42 -39.11 1.04 -13.55
C TYR A 42 -38.61 -0.16 -12.72
N TRP A 43 -37.64 0.03 -11.83
CA TRP A 43 -37.14 -1.03 -10.92
C TRP A 43 -38.09 -1.39 -9.78
N ILE A 44 -38.94 -0.46 -9.33
CA ILE A 44 -39.92 -0.70 -8.26
C ILE A 44 -41.25 -1.25 -8.81
N GLY A 45 -41.52 -1.09 -10.10
CA GLY A 45 -42.72 -1.59 -10.77
C GLY A 45 -43.90 -0.62 -10.68
N THR A 46 -43.64 0.68 -10.79
CA THR A 46 -44.68 1.72 -10.90
C THR A 46 -44.66 2.38 -12.27
N ASP A 47 -45.86 2.65 -12.83
CA ASP A 47 -46.05 3.18 -14.19
C ASP A 47 -45.67 4.67 -14.33
N PHE A 48 -44.39 4.99 -14.13
CA PHE A 48 -43.87 6.33 -14.37
C PHE A 48 -43.59 6.53 -15.86
N VAL A 49 -44.57 7.06 -16.60
CA VAL A 49 -44.46 7.33 -18.04
C VAL A 49 -43.56 8.54 -18.28
N MET A 50 -42.36 8.31 -18.81
CA MET A 50 -41.58 9.37 -19.47
C MET A 50 -42.10 9.62 -20.88
N SER A 51 -41.99 10.87 -21.36
CA SER A 51 -42.33 11.26 -22.74
C SER A 51 -41.51 10.47 -23.76
N ASN A 52 -42.18 9.94 -24.78
CA ASN A 52 -41.76 8.74 -25.54
C ASN A 52 -40.38 8.80 -26.22
N ASP A 53 -39.88 9.98 -26.60
CA ASP A 53 -38.80 10.12 -27.60
C ASP A 53 -37.44 9.48 -27.23
N ASN A 54 -37.20 9.16 -25.96
CA ASN A 54 -35.96 8.54 -25.47
C ASN A 54 -36.12 7.12 -24.89
N HIS A 55 -37.35 6.60 -24.76
CA HIS A 55 -37.62 5.36 -23.99
C HIS A 55 -36.90 4.13 -24.57
N ASP A 56 -37.08 3.90 -25.89
CA ASP A 56 -36.54 2.72 -26.58
C ASP A 56 -35.00 2.71 -26.65
N ILE A 57 -34.37 3.89 -26.72
CA ILE A 57 -32.90 4.01 -26.76
C ILE A 57 -32.30 3.57 -25.43
N VAL A 58 -32.87 4.01 -24.31
CA VAL A 58 -32.39 3.64 -22.96
C VAL A 58 -32.69 2.17 -22.67
N ALA A 59 -33.90 1.70 -23.01
CA ALA A 59 -34.28 0.29 -22.84
C ALA A 59 -33.38 -0.66 -23.65
N SER A 60 -33.10 -0.33 -24.92
CA SER A 60 -32.19 -1.11 -25.78
C SER A 60 -30.79 -1.21 -25.16
N LEU A 61 -30.19 -0.06 -24.83
CA LEU A 61 -28.83 0.02 -24.29
C LEU A 61 -28.68 -0.69 -22.93
N PHE A 62 -29.68 -0.59 -22.06
CA PHE A 62 -29.67 -1.26 -20.75
C PHE A 62 -30.00 -2.76 -20.87
N GLY A 63 -30.64 -3.17 -21.96
CA GLY A 63 -30.80 -4.56 -22.38
C GLY A 63 -29.47 -5.19 -22.83
N GLU A 64 -28.72 -4.52 -23.71
CA GLU A 64 -27.38 -4.95 -24.15
C GLU A 64 -26.39 -5.05 -22.99
N LEU A 65 -26.43 -4.11 -22.04
CA LEU A 65 -25.60 -4.13 -20.83
C LEU A 65 -26.10 -5.10 -19.74
N GLY A 66 -27.23 -5.79 -19.96
CA GLY A 66 -27.82 -6.74 -19.01
C GLY A 66 -28.42 -6.12 -17.73
N ILE A 67 -28.45 -4.78 -17.64
CA ILE A 67 -28.87 -4.01 -16.46
C ILE A 67 -30.37 -4.20 -16.18
N LEU A 68 -31.21 -4.34 -17.22
CA LEU A 68 -32.66 -4.55 -17.07
C LEU A 68 -33.04 -5.85 -16.33
N ARG A 69 -32.11 -6.78 -16.12
CA ARG A 69 -32.35 -8.04 -15.38
C ARG A 69 -31.89 -7.99 -13.92
N ARG A 70 -31.30 -6.88 -13.49
CA ARG A 70 -30.80 -6.67 -12.12
C ARG A 70 -31.84 -5.97 -11.25
N LYS A 71 -31.78 -6.25 -9.95
CA LYS A 71 -32.62 -5.63 -8.90
C LYS A 71 -31.78 -5.00 -7.79
N ASP A 72 -30.46 -5.03 -7.95
CA ASP A 72 -29.41 -4.58 -7.05
C ASP A 72 -28.94 -3.17 -7.43
N ILE A 73 -28.88 -2.24 -6.45
CA ILE A 73 -28.22 -0.94 -6.65
C ILE A 73 -26.74 -1.18 -7.06
N PRO A 74 -26.28 -0.74 -8.24
CA PRO A 74 -24.99 -1.17 -8.76
C PRO A 74 -23.84 -0.46 -8.05
N GLU A 75 -22.82 -1.21 -7.61
CA GLU A 75 -21.72 -0.66 -6.79
C GLU A 75 -20.96 0.50 -7.46
N ILE A 76 -20.91 0.56 -8.79
CA ILE A 76 -20.29 1.68 -9.51
C ILE A 76 -20.87 3.05 -9.10
N MET A 77 -22.18 3.12 -8.82
CA MET A 77 -22.85 4.34 -8.36
C MET A 77 -22.44 4.80 -6.95
N MET A 78 -21.68 3.98 -6.19
CA MET A 78 -21.19 4.33 -4.86
C MET A 78 -19.87 5.11 -4.90
N TYR A 79 -19.12 5.04 -6.01
CA TYR A 79 -17.79 5.67 -6.16
C TYR A 79 -17.82 6.98 -6.96
N GLU A 80 -18.97 7.32 -7.55
CA GLU A 80 -19.21 8.55 -8.31
C GLU A 80 -19.42 9.77 -7.40
N ASP A 81 -19.60 10.95 -8.00
CA ASP A 81 -19.75 12.24 -7.31
C ASP A 81 -20.95 12.32 -6.33
N ILE A 82 -20.80 13.12 -5.27
CA ILE A 82 -21.81 13.28 -4.21
C ILE A 82 -23.04 14.04 -4.74
N ASP A 83 -22.83 15.21 -5.34
CA ASP A 83 -23.91 16.15 -5.67
C ASP A 83 -24.58 15.81 -7.01
N LEU A 84 -23.82 15.26 -7.97
CA LEU A 84 -24.32 14.90 -9.30
C LEU A 84 -24.97 13.52 -9.37
N VAL A 85 -24.58 12.57 -8.51
CA VAL A 85 -25.02 11.16 -8.58
C VAL A 85 -25.63 10.67 -7.26
N ARG A 86 -24.88 10.70 -6.15
CA ARG A 86 -25.31 10.00 -4.93
C ARG A 86 -26.46 10.69 -4.18
N LEU A 87 -26.47 12.02 -4.05
CA LEU A 87 -27.59 12.76 -3.45
C LEU A 87 -28.87 12.70 -4.30
N PRO A 88 -28.85 12.90 -5.64
CA PRO A 88 -30.02 12.69 -6.50
C PRO A 88 -30.59 11.26 -6.44
N LEU A 89 -29.73 10.25 -6.42
CA LEU A 89 -30.13 8.84 -6.29
C LEU A 89 -30.79 8.58 -4.92
N LEU A 90 -30.21 9.11 -3.84
CA LEU A 90 -30.74 8.99 -2.49
C LEU A 90 -32.12 9.66 -2.36
N ALA A 91 -32.26 10.88 -2.87
CA ALA A 91 -33.53 11.62 -2.90
C ALA A 91 -34.63 10.83 -3.65
N GLY A 92 -34.30 10.24 -4.81
CA GLY A 92 -35.23 9.43 -5.59
C GLY A 92 -35.69 8.15 -4.87
N ILE A 93 -34.79 7.46 -4.14
CA ILE A 93 -35.17 6.28 -3.35
C ILE A 93 -36.11 6.69 -2.22
N ILE A 94 -35.79 7.77 -1.51
CA ILE A 94 -36.62 8.32 -0.44
C ILE A 94 -38.00 8.74 -0.95
N ASP A 95 -38.11 9.49 -2.04
CA ASP A 95 -39.42 9.94 -2.56
C ASP A 95 -40.26 8.77 -3.12
N SER A 96 -39.67 7.60 -3.37
CA SER A 96 -40.38 6.38 -3.78
C SER A 96 -40.95 5.52 -2.64
N LYS A 97 -40.29 5.48 -1.47
CA LYS A 97 -40.59 4.52 -0.36
C LYS A 97 -40.39 5.07 1.07
N GLY A 98 -40.02 6.34 1.21
CA GLY A 98 -39.71 7.00 2.48
C GLY A 98 -40.94 7.57 3.18
N LEU A 99 -41.20 7.08 4.39
CA LEU A 99 -42.07 7.73 5.36
C LEU A 99 -41.24 8.75 6.16
N CYS A 100 -41.64 10.03 6.12
CA CYS A 100 -40.99 11.08 6.90
C CYS A 100 -41.62 11.17 8.30
N ILE A 101 -40.79 11.34 9.33
CA ILE A 101 -41.17 11.63 10.72
C ILE A 101 -40.67 13.05 11.04
N PRO A 102 -41.50 14.10 10.81
CA PRO A 102 -41.01 15.48 10.82
C PRO A 102 -40.59 16.01 12.20
N GLN A 103 -41.03 15.38 13.29
CA GLN A 103 -40.63 15.80 14.65
C GLN A 103 -39.17 15.46 15.00
N GLU A 104 -38.55 14.49 14.34
CA GLU A 104 -37.18 14.02 14.64
C GLU A 104 -36.20 14.25 13.48
N ASP A 105 -36.67 14.82 12.37
CA ASP A 105 -35.95 14.93 11.09
C ASP A 105 -35.44 13.57 10.56
N VAL A 106 -36.30 12.55 10.68
CA VAL A 106 -36.03 11.15 10.32
C VAL A 106 -36.86 10.70 9.12
N ILE A 107 -36.27 9.91 8.25
CA ILE A 107 -36.95 9.08 7.25
C ILE A 107 -36.83 7.62 7.66
N GLU A 108 -37.94 6.89 7.54
CA GLU A 108 -37.97 5.43 7.60
C GLU A 108 -38.38 4.85 6.23
N LEU A 109 -37.68 3.82 5.74
CA LEU A 109 -38.08 3.09 4.54
C LEU A 109 -37.76 1.60 4.62
N THR A 110 -38.71 0.77 4.20
CA THR A 110 -38.56 -0.69 4.18
C THR A 110 -38.21 -1.15 2.78
N LEU A 111 -37.02 -1.74 2.61
CA LEU A 111 -36.57 -2.29 1.33
C LEU A 111 -36.78 -3.80 1.28
N THR A 112 -37.25 -4.28 0.13
CA THR A 112 -37.67 -5.68 -0.08
C THR A 112 -36.51 -6.68 -0.17
N ASP A 113 -35.28 -6.21 -0.06
CA ASP A 113 -34.05 -6.99 -0.16
C ASP A 113 -32.99 -6.44 0.81
N VAL A 114 -32.30 -7.36 1.48
CA VAL A 114 -31.25 -7.10 2.48
C VAL A 114 -30.05 -6.41 1.83
N CYS A 115 -29.70 -6.78 0.58
CA CYS A 115 -28.57 -6.17 -0.13
C CYS A 115 -28.87 -4.71 -0.48
N ASN A 116 -30.06 -4.43 -1.01
CA ASN A 116 -30.50 -3.04 -1.24
C ASN A 116 -30.62 -2.21 0.05
N ALA A 117 -31.06 -2.80 1.17
CA ALA A 117 -31.06 -2.12 2.47
C ALA A 117 -29.65 -1.71 2.92
N LYS A 118 -28.69 -2.65 2.85
CA LYS A 118 -27.26 -2.39 3.14
C LYS A 118 -26.66 -1.35 2.19
N ASN A 119 -26.98 -1.43 0.89
CA ASN A 119 -26.51 -0.47 -0.11
C ASN A 119 -27.08 0.94 0.12
N PHE A 120 -28.35 1.06 0.52
CA PHE A 120 -28.97 2.34 0.88
C PHE A 120 -28.25 3.02 2.07
N VAL A 121 -27.96 2.27 3.14
CA VAL A 121 -27.20 2.80 4.29
C VAL A 121 -25.76 3.14 3.91
N LYS A 122 -25.09 2.31 3.09
CA LYS A 122 -23.73 2.58 2.58
C LYS A 122 -23.68 3.89 1.79
N ILE A 123 -24.64 4.12 0.89
CA ILE A 123 -24.76 5.37 0.12
C ILE A 123 -25.09 6.56 1.03
N SER A 124 -26.07 6.42 1.93
CA SER A 124 -26.45 7.48 2.88
C SER A 124 -25.26 7.98 3.72
N ARG A 125 -24.49 7.04 4.30
CA ARG A 125 -23.29 7.35 5.07
C ARG A 125 -22.19 7.98 4.21
N SER A 126 -22.06 7.57 2.94
CA SER A 126 -21.11 8.17 1.99
C SER A 126 -21.44 9.63 1.62
N CYS A 127 -22.67 10.08 1.88
CA CYS A 127 -23.11 11.47 1.76
C CYS A 127 -23.06 12.24 3.10
N GLY A 128 -22.39 11.68 4.13
CA GLY A 128 -22.28 12.30 5.46
C GLY A 128 -23.53 12.20 6.34
N LEU A 129 -24.53 11.40 5.95
CA LEU A 129 -25.80 11.27 6.67
C LEU A 129 -25.79 10.06 7.62
N GLN A 130 -26.40 10.22 8.79
CA GLN A 130 -26.50 9.15 9.79
C GLN A 130 -27.62 8.18 9.40
N ALA A 131 -27.26 6.95 9.05
CA ALA A 131 -28.21 5.91 8.62
C ALA A 131 -27.95 4.55 9.27
N SER A 132 -29.01 3.78 9.50
CA SER A 132 -29.00 2.43 10.09
C SER A 132 -30.07 1.53 9.46
N ILE A 133 -29.96 0.22 9.68
CA ILE A 133 -31.03 -0.76 9.38
C ILE A 133 -31.44 -1.40 10.71
N SER A 134 -32.74 -1.58 10.93
CA SER A 134 -33.25 -2.51 11.92
C SER A 134 -33.62 -3.85 11.26
N ASP A 135 -32.81 -4.86 11.56
CA ASP A 135 -33.16 -6.26 11.34
C ASP A 135 -34.27 -6.68 12.31
N PRO A 136 -35.15 -7.63 11.94
CA PRO A 136 -35.12 -8.46 10.72
C PRO A 136 -35.97 -7.90 9.55
N GLN A 137 -36.40 -6.64 9.60
CA GLN A 137 -37.40 -6.11 8.65
C GLN A 137 -36.81 -5.35 7.45
N ASN A 138 -35.48 -5.26 7.29
CA ASN A 138 -34.83 -4.39 6.27
C ASN A 138 -35.28 -2.92 6.35
N LYS A 139 -35.71 -2.47 7.53
CA LYS A 139 -36.21 -1.13 7.77
C LYS A 139 -35.02 -0.19 7.94
N CYS A 140 -34.74 0.62 6.93
CA CYS A 140 -33.71 1.63 6.95
C CYS A 140 -34.23 2.88 7.66
N ILE A 141 -33.41 3.45 8.54
CA ILE A 141 -33.67 4.69 9.27
C ILE A 141 -32.57 5.69 8.89
N LEU A 142 -32.94 6.91 8.56
CA LEU A 142 -32.05 7.97 8.06
C LEU A 142 -32.37 9.28 8.78
N HIS A 143 -31.39 9.82 9.51
CA HIS A 143 -31.51 11.07 10.25
C HIS A 143 -30.97 12.26 9.44
N LYS A 144 -31.45 13.48 9.77
CA LYS A 144 -31.18 14.74 9.04
C LYS A 144 -31.80 14.79 7.64
N ALA A 145 -33.04 14.31 7.54
CA ALA A 145 -33.80 14.24 6.29
C ALA A 145 -33.93 15.59 5.56
N SER A 146 -33.99 16.69 6.31
CA SER A 146 -34.14 18.08 5.82
C SER A 146 -33.00 18.58 4.92
N ILE A 147 -31.84 17.93 4.95
CA ILE A 147 -30.68 18.28 4.11
C ILE A 147 -30.83 17.76 2.66
N ILE A 148 -31.74 16.81 2.44
CA ILE A 148 -31.87 16.09 1.15
C ILE A 148 -32.89 16.83 0.25
N PRO A 149 -32.53 17.26 -0.97
CA PRO A 149 -33.41 18.01 -1.87
C PRO A 149 -34.47 17.11 -2.51
N SER A 150 -35.52 16.79 -1.76
CA SER A 150 -36.67 16.01 -2.21
C SER A 150 -37.65 16.80 -3.08
N VAL A 151 -38.29 16.11 -4.02
CA VAL A 151 -39.20 16.70 -5.03
C VAL A 151 -40.65 16.74 -4.54
N LEU A 152 -41.03 15.91 -3.57
CA LEU A 152 -42.42 15.77 -3.09
C LEU A 152 -42.66 16.45 -1.73
N PHE A 153 -43.73 17.25 -1.65
CA PHE A 153 -44.21 17.85 -0.40
C PHE A 153 -44.89 16.78 0.47
N ARG A 154 -44.41 16.58 1.71
CA ARG A 154 -44.73 15.39 2.52
C ARG A 154 -45.82 15.66 3.57
N SER A 155 -46.69 14.67 3.79
CA SER A 155 -47.81 14.74 4.74
C SER A 155 -47.49 14.06 6.08
N ASN A 156 -47.99 14.64 7.17
CA ASN A 156 -47.70 14.19 8.54
C ASN A 156 -48.41 12.87 8.90
N CYS A 157 -47.71 11.98 9.61
CA CYS A 157 -48.31 10.89 10.38
C CYS A 157 -47.95 11.01 11.88
N LYS A 158 -48.60 10.24 12.76
CA LYS A 158 -48.53 10.43 14.23
C LYS A 158 -47.62 9.42 14.92
N ILE A 159 -46.93 9.90 15.96
CA ILE A 159 -46.09 9.13 16.91
C ILE A 159 -46.97 8.30 17.87
N ASN A 160 -46.44 7.17 18.36
CA ASN A 160 -46.85 6.52 19.60
C ASN A 160 -45.62 6.35 20.50
N ASP A 161 -45.72 6.75 21.78
CA ASP A 161 -44.60 6.74 22.74
C ASP A 161 -44.41 5.39 23.44
N HIS A 162 -43.15 4.99 23.65
CA HIS A 162 -42.73 4.21 24.83
C HIS A 162 -41.37 4.70 25.35
N LYS A 163 -41.09 4.52 26.65
CA LYS A 163 -40.16 5.37 27.43
C LYS A 163 -38.96 4.66 28.06
N HIS A 164 -37.83 5.38 28.10
CA HIS A 164 -36.73 5.31 29.08
C HIS A 164 -35.91 3.98 29.14
N ASP A 165 -34.60 3.98 29.46
CA ASP A 165 -34.02 4.58 30.67
C ASP A 165 -32.56 5.14 30.60
N GLN A 166 -32.12 5.62 31.78
CA GLN A 166 -30.91 6.38 32.20
C GLN A 166 -29.59 5.53 32.29
N LEU A 167 -28.37 5.98 32.68
CA LEU A 167 -27.63 7.27 32.82
C LEU A 167 -26.11 6.94 33.04
N TRP A 168 -25.17 7.56 32.32
CA TRP A 168 -23.74 7.70 32.72
C TRP A 168 -23.13 8.95 32.05
N GLY A 169 -22.21 9.73 32.64
CA GLY A 169 -21.66 9.63 34.00
C GLY A 169 -20.52 10.60 34.36
N PHE A 170 -20.03 11.47 33.46
CA PHE A 170 -18.78 12.26 33.66
C PHE A 170 -18.88 13.70 33.14
N GLN A 171 -18.11 14.62 33.73
CA GLN A 171 -17.86 15.96 33.19
C GLN A 171 -16.45 16.03 32.57
N ILE A 172 -16.35 16.61 31.37
CA ILE A 172 -15.07 16.91 30.71
C ILE A 172 -14.55 18.25 31.25
N LYS A 173 -13.23 18.34 31.49
CA LYS A 173 -12.51 19.59 31.73
C LYS A 173 -11.37 19.74 30.71
N GLU A 174 -11.18 20.97 30.27
CA GLU A 174 -10.09 21.36 29.37
C GLU A 174 -8.77 21.46 30.14
N LEU A 175 -7.68 20.94 29.56
CA LEU A 175 -6.38 20.77 30.22
C LEU A 175 -5.23 21.59 29.59
N GLY A 176 -5.55 22.48 28.65
CA GLY A 176 -4.58 23.30 27.91
C GLY A 176 -4.01 22.61 26.67
N VAL A 177 -3.13 23.32 25.96
CA VAL A 177 -2.55 22.89 24.68
C VAL A 177 -1.23 22.18 24.91
N GLY A 178 -1.12 20.96 24.38
CA GLY A 178 0.12 20.19 24.22
C GLY A 178 0.14 19.48 22.87
N GLU A 179 1.26 18.87 22.49
CA GLU A 179 1.35 18.19 21.19
C GLU A 179 0.46 16.94 21.16
N TYR A 180 -0.45 16.92 20.18
CA TYR A 180 -1.46 15.88 20.01
C TYR A 180 -1.25 15.15 18.67
N PHE A 181 -0.96 13.86 18.74
CA PHE A 181 -0.71 13.02 17.56
C PHE A 181 -1.63 11.80 17.53
N GLY A 182 -2.78 11.95 16.87
CA GLY A 182 -3.70 10.86 16.57
C GLY A 182 -5.09 11.35 16.17
N PHE A 183 -5.93 10.45 15.69
CA PHE A 183 -7.38 10.60 15.67
C PHE A 183 -7.99 9.24 15.96
N VAL A 184 -9.14 9.21 16.64
CA VAL A 184 -9.94 8.00 16.86
C VAL A 184 -11.34 8.26 16.31
N VAL A 185 -11.81 7.35 15.48
CA VAL A 185 -13.18 7.32 14.94
C VAL A 185 -13.76 5.94 15.27
N ASP A 186 -15.06 5.87 15.54
CA ASP A 186 -15.86 4.66 15.84
C ASP A 186 -15.50 3.82 17.09
N GLY A 187 -14.48 4.18 17.88
CA GLY A 187 -14.30 3.70 19.27
C GLY A 187 -14.06 2.19 19.44
N ASN A 188 -13.76 1.48 18.35
CA ASN A 188 -13.65 0.01 18.27
C ASN A 188 -12.22 -0.48 17.95
N HIS A 189 -11.23 0.43 18.05
CA HIS A 189 -9.79 0.17 18.00
C HIS A 189 -9.31 -0.68 16.80
N ARG A 190 -9.76 -0.34 15.58
CA ARG A 190 -9.24 -0.95 14.33
C ARG A 190 -8.93 0.11 13.27
N PHE A 191 -7.73 0.04 12.71
CA PHE A 191 -7.45 0.66 11.42
C PHE A 191 -8.03 -0.21 10.28
N LEU A 192 -8.47 0.45 9.21
CA LEU A 192 -8.88 -0.17 7.96
C LEU A 192 -8.06 0.42 6.81
N LEU A 193 -7.51 -0.44 5.97
CA LEU A 193 -6.93 -0.11 4.68
C LEU A 193 -7.97 -0.40 3.58
N GLY A 194 -7.74 0.12 2.37
CA GLY A 194 -8.73 0.10 1.28
C GLY A 194 -9.11 -1.29 0.75
N ASP A 195 -8.35 -2.32 1.11
CA ASP A 195 -8.49 -3.74 0.78
C ASP A 195 -8.99 -4.62 1.94
N PHE A 196 -9.18 -4.03 3.13
CA PHE A 196 -9.79 -4.62 4.34
C PHE A 196 -9.02 -5.72 5.11
N THR A 197 -7.87 -6.23 4.66
CA THR A 197 -7.22 -7.37 5.34
C THR A 197 -5.95 -7.07 6.13
N VAL A 198 -5.87 -7.73 7.30
CA VAL A 198 -4.72 -7.71 8.22
C VAL A 198 -4.56 -9.09 8.86
N THR A 199 -3.37 -9.69 8.71
CA THR A 199 -2.96 -10.94 9.36
C THR A 199 -2.18 -10.62 10.64
N HIS A 200 -2.82 -10.81 11.80
CA HIS A 200 -2.24 -10.48 13.11
C HIS A 200 -1.27 -11.56 13.62
N ASN A 201 -0.08 -11.63 13.03
CA ASN A 201 1.01 -12.52 13.47
C ASN A 201 1.38 -12.24 14.95
N THR A 202 1.50 -10.96 15.30
CA THR A 202 1.78 -10.45 16.66
C THR A 202 0.88 -11.07 17.72
N LYS A 203 -0.43 -11.24 17.42
CA LYS A 203 -1.42 -11.73 18.39
C LYS A 203 -1.25 -13.21 18.73
N LEU A 204 -0.77 -14.01 17.79
CA LEU A 204 -0.43 -15.42 18.03
C LEU A 204 0.72 -15.53 19.03
N LEU A 205 1.75 -14.68 18.88
CA LEU A 205 2.89 -14.63 19.80
C LEU A 205 2.52 -14.06 21.16
N ASP A 206 1.67 -13.03 21.22
CA ASP A 206 1.12 -12.48 22.46
C ASP A 206 0.36 -13.53 23.29
N LYS A 207 -0.47 -14.37 22.64
CA LYS A 207 -1.16 -15.48 23.31
C LYS A 207 -0.19 -16.56 23.84
N ILE A 208 0.97 -16.76 23.21
CA ILE A 208 2.04 -17.62 23.76
C ILE A 208 2.72 -16.92 24.95
N ARG A 209 3.11 -15.64 24.82
CA ARG A 209 3.75 -14.81 25.87
C ARG A 209 2.88 -14.57 27.10
N GLN A 210 1.55 -14.63 26.97
CA GLN A 210 0.58 -14.08 27.93
C GLN A 210 0.74 -12.55 28.12
N THR A 211 1.15 -11.85 27.05
CA THR A 211 1.26 -10.39 26.96
C THR A 211 0.24 -9.84 25.96
N ASN A 212 0.08 -8.52 25.91
CA ASN A 212 -0.73 -7.84 24.90
C ASN A 212 0.11 -6.69 24.29
N VAL A 213 1.18 -7.04 23.58
CA VAL A 213 2.11 -6.08 22.94
C VAL A 213 1.42 -5.34 21.81
N GLN A 214 0.54 -6.01 21.05
CA GLN A 214 -0.15 -5.41 19.90
C GLN A 214 -0.90 -4.11 20.24
N GLU A 215 -1.53 -4.02 21.42
CA GLU A 215 -2.25 -2.81 21.86
C GLU A 215 -1.34 -1.64 22.24
N GLY A 216 -0.04 -1.89 22.45
CA GLY A 216 0.98 -0.87 22.70
C GLY A 216 1.65 -0.32 21.44
N GLU A 217 1.40 -0.89 20.26
CA GLU A 217 1.97 -0.44 18.99
C GLU A 217 1.03 0.53 18.26
N ALA A 218 1.59 1.57 17.64
CA ALA A 218 0.80 2.61 16.98
C ALA A 218 -0.04 2.02 15.82
N GLY A 219 -1.35 2.19 15.88
CA GLY A 219 -2.31 1.61 14.92
C GLY A 219 -2.64 0.13 15.15
N GLY A 220 -2.10 -0.52 16.20
CA GLY A 220 -2.30 -1.95 16.46
C GLY A 220 -1.54 -2.86 15.49
N ILE A 221 -0.47 -2.35 14.86
CA ILE A 221 0.36 -3.05 13.88
C ILE A 221 1.83 -3.06 14.31
N THR A 222 2.51 -4.19 14.10
CA THR A 222 3.95 -4.31 14.31
C THR A 222 4.72 -3.57 13.21
N GLN A 223 5.74 -2.81 13.64
CA GLN A 223 6.55 -1.91 12.78
C GLN A 223 8.08 -2.15 12.89
N GLN A 224 8.51 -3.05 13.77
CA GLN A 224 9.92 -3.39 14.05
C GLN A 224 10.07 -4.91 14.19
N ILE A 225 11.28 -5.44 14.01
CA ILE A 225 11.57 -6.84 14.32
C ILE A 225 11.61 -7.04 15.85
N GLY A 226 10.81 -8.00 16.34
CA GLY A 226 10.86 -8.49 17.71
C GLY A 226 11.66 -9.78 17.82
N ALA A 227 12.19 -10.08 19.01
CA ALA A 227 12.73 -11.40 19.33
C ALA A 227 12.33 -11.78 20.77
N THR A 228 11.60 -12.89 20.91
CA THR A 228 11.15 -13.43 22.19
C THR A 228 11.73 -14.83 22.40
N TYR A 229 12.44 -15.05 23.51
CA TYR A 229 12.90 -16.37 23.92
C TYR A 229 11.88 -17.05 24.84
N PHE A 230 11.47 -18.28 24.49
CA PHE A 230 10.59 -19.13 25.28
C PHE A 230 11.38 -20.29 25.88
N PRO A 231 11.65 -20.30 27.20
CA PRO A 231 12.29 -21.44 27.87
C PRO A 231 11.49 -22.73 27.73
N MET A 232 12.17 -23.88 27.74
CA MET A 232 11.49 -25.17 27.58
C MET A 232 10.42 -25.46 28.64
N GLU A 233 10.53 -24.95 29.87
CA GLU A 233 9.47 -25.08 30.89
C GLU A 233 8.18 -24.33 30.52
N THR A 234 8.29 -23.16 29.88
CA THR A 234 7.13 -22.44 29.33
C THR A 234 6.49 -23.23 28.19
N ILE A 235 7.30 -23.85 27.33
CA ILE A 235 6.81 -24.69 26.23
C ILE A 235 6.09 -25.92 26.78
N LYS A 236 6.71 -26.69 27.68
CA LYS A 236 6.10 -27.84 28.39
C LYS A 236 4.76 -27.49 29.04
N THR A 237 4.66 -26.29 29.65
CA THR A 237 3.41 -25.81 30.25
C THR A 237 2.33 -25.57 29.20
N LYS A 238 2.68 -24.97 28.05
CA LYS A 238 1.77 -24.73 26.93
C LYS A 238 1.40 -26.01 26.15
N THR A 239 2.27 -27.01 26.08
CA THR A 239 2.03 -28.29 25.40
C THR A 239 1.41 -29.38 26.30
N ALA A 240 1.19 -29.09 27.59
CA ALA A 240 0.61 -30.02 28.56
C ALA A 240 -0.73 -30.67 28.13
N PRO A 241 -1.66 -30.02 27.40
CA PRO A 241 -2.88 -30.66 26.89
C PRO A 241 -2.65 -31.86 25.97
N LEU A 242 -1.47 -31.94 25.34
CA LEU A 242 -1.06 -33.05 24.46
C LEU A 242 -0.19 -34.09 25.18
N ASN A 243 0.66 -33.67 26.12
CA ASN A 243 1.58 -34.56 26.84
C ASN A 243 0.97 -35.18 28.12
N LYS A 244 -0.30 -35.60 28.07
CA LYS A 244 -1.02 -36.19 29.23
C LYS A 244 -0.33 -37.44 29.79
N ASP A 245 0.33 -38.21 28.93
CA ASP A 245 1.09 -39.41 29.27
C ASP A 245 2.50 -39.12 29.83
N GLY A 246 2.98 -37.87 29.78
CA GLY A 246 4.34 -37.50 30.17
C GLY A 246 5.47 -37.98 29.23
N LYS A 247 5.15 -38.73 28.18
CA LYS A 247 6.10 -39.44 27.30
C LYS A 247 6.86 -38.56 26.30
N GLN A 248 6.44 -37.32 26.06
CA GLN A 248 7.14 -36.44 25.10
C GLN A 248 8.54 -36.07 25.60
N GLU A 249 9.55 -36.35 24.79
CA GLU A 249 10.94 -36.00 25.06
C GLU A 249 11.25 -34.58 24.55
N TYR A 250 11.86 -33.76 25.42
CA TYR A 250 12.27 -32.39 25.14
C TYR A 250 13.79 -32.28 25.30
N LYS A 251 14.50 -32.09 24.19
CA LYS A 251 15.97 -32.00 24.06
C LYS A 251 16.46 -30.57 23.88
N LEU A 252 15.59 -29.67 23.40
CA LEU A 252 15.94 -28.26 23.20
C LEU A 252 15.90 -27.46 24.53
N PRO A 253 16.73 -26.42 24.69
CA PRO A 253 16.68 -25.53 25.86
C PRO A 253 15.47 -24.58 25.83
N GLY A 254 14.87 -24.36 24.67
CA GLY A 254 13.76 -23.44 24.42
C GLY A 254 13.56 -23.19 22.92
N LEU A 255 12.79 -22.16 22.59
CA LEU A 255 12.62 -21.64 21.23
C LEU A 255 12.81 -20.12 21.23
N LEU A 256 13.69 -19.60 20.38
CA LEU A 256 13.75 -18.19 20.05
C LEU A 256 12.79 -17.94 18.87
N ILE A 257 11.82 -17.05 19.04
CA ILE A 257 10.88 -16.69 17.96
C ILE A 257 11.10 -15.22 17.61
N ILE A 258 11.33 -14.97 16.32
CA ILE A 258 11.45 -13.64 15.74
C ILE A 258 10.05 -13.19 15.27
N ASP A 259 9.56 -12.06 15.79
CA ASP A 259 8.33 -11.43 15.33
C ASP A 259 8.66 -10.50 14.15
N THR A 260 7.92 -10.61 13.05
CA THR A 260 8.14 -9.79 11.85
C THR A 260 6.86 -9.07 11.41
N PRO A 261 6.96 -7.80 11.00
CA PRO A 261 5.81 -7.00 10.61
C PRO A 261 5.09 -7.56 9.38
N GLY A 262 3.78 -7.83 9.53
CA GLY A 262 2.92 -8.39 8.47
C GLY A 262 2.41 -7.39 7.44
N HIS A 263 2.48 -6.08 7.72
CA HIS A 263 2.02 -5.03 6.78
C HIS A 263 2.94 -4.95 5.56
N GLU A 264 2.37 -4.80 4.36
CA GLU A 264 3.06 -4.93 3.07
C GLU A 264 4.37 -4.14 3.01
N SER A 265 4.36 -2.87 3.38
CA SER A 265 5.50 -1.95 3.36
C SER A 265 6.78 -2.39 4.08
N PHE A 266 6.74 -3.46 4.89
CA PHE A 266 7.89 -3.96 5.64
C PHE A 266 8.54 -5.24 5.07
N THR A 267 8.49 -5.47 3.75
CA THR A 267 9.14 -6.60 3.04
C THR A 267 10.60 -6.80 3.46
N ASN A 268 11.36 -5.72 3.69
CA ASN A 268 12.74 -5.77 4.18
C ASN A 268 12.91 -6.54 5.49
N LEU A 269 11.95 -6.40 6.40
CA LEU A 269 11.99 -7.00 7.73
C LEU A 269 11.51 -8.46 7.70
N ARG A 270 10.55 -8.80 6.83
CA ARG A 270 10.20 -10.20 6.50
C ARG A 270 11.38 -10.94 5.84
N SER A 271 12.07 -10.30 4.90
CA SER A 271 13.31 -10.81 4.31
C SER A 271 14.38 -11.06 5.37
N ARG A 272 14.72 -10.05 6.19
CA ARG A 272 15.76 -10.19 7.24
C ARG A 272 15.43 -11.29 8.25
N GLY A 273 14.18 -11.43 8.67
CA GLY A 273 13.73 -12.54 9.52
C GLY A 273 13.90 -13.91 8.85
N SER A 274 13.50 -14.05 7.57
CA SER A 274 13.61 -15.30 6.80
C SER A 274 15.04 -15.83 6.68
N SER A 275 16.06 -14.96 6.71
CA SER A 275 17.48 -15.36 6.74
C SER A 275 17.98 -15.90 8.07
N LEU A 276 17.33 -15.54 9.19
CA LEU A 276 17.80 -15.86 10.55
C LEU A 276 17.05 -17.02 11.20
N CYS A 277 15.92 -17.43 10.62
CA CYS A 277 15.08 -18.51 11.14
C CYS A 277 15.45 -19.86 10.53
N ASN A 278 15.83 -20.85 11.35
CA ASN A 278 16.00 -22.24 10.90
C ASN A 278 14.69 -22.87 10.42
N ILE A 279 13.54 -22.38 10.92
CA ILE A 279 12.18 -22.79 10.56
C ILE A 279 11.23 -21.59 10.68
N ALA A 280 10.25 -21.48 9.78
CA ALA A 280 9.26 -20.40 9.79
C ALA A 280 7.82 -20.89 10.09
N ILE A 281 6.97 -19.96 10.53
CA ILE A 281 5.53 -20.15 10.71
C ILE A 281 4.81 -19.20 9.76
N LEU A 282 4.18 -19.74 8.72
CA LEU A 282 3.35 -18.97 7.80
C LEU A 282 1.93 -18.89 8.36
N VAL A 283 1.52 -17.72 8.85
CA VAL A 283 0.15 -17.52 9.36
C VAL A 283 -0.79 -17.24 8.19
N VAL A 284 -1.91 -17.96 8.15
CA VAL A 284 -2.96 -17.87 7.11
C VAL A 284 -4.30 -17.74 7.82
N ASP A 285 -5.21 -16.90 7.33
CA ASP A 285 -6.56 -16.77 7.89
C ASP A 285 -7.49 -17.84 7.28
N ILE A 286 -7.99 -18.78 8.08
CA ILE A 286 -8.90 -19.84 7.59
C ILE A 286 -10.21 -19.29 7.00
N MET A 287 -10.54 -18.03 7.29
CA MET A 287 -11.73 -17.36 6.75
C MET A 287 -11.52 -16.75 5.36
N HIS A 288 -10.27 -16.46 4.97
CA HIS A 288 -9.93 -15.71 3.74
C HIS A 288 -8.95 -16.45 2.80
N GLY A 289 -8.18 -17.43 3.28
CA GLY A 289 -7.24 -18.20 2.46
C GLY A 289 -5.89 -17.48 2.22
N LEU A 290 -5.31 -17.69 1.04
CA LEU A 290 -4.00 -17.12 0.68
C LEU A 290 -4.14 -15.69 0.11
N GLU A 291 -3.59 -14.72 0.83
CA GLU A 291 -3.61 -13.29 0.47
C GLU A 291 -2.30 -12.84 -0.21
N PRO A 292 -2.25 -11.66 -0.87
CA PRO A 292 -1.05 -11.18 -1.55
C PRO A 292 0.23 -11.16 -0.68
N GLN A 293 0.14 -10.74 0.59
CA GLN A 293 1.27 -10.74 1.53
C GLN A 293 1.64 -12.16 2.00
N THR A 294 0.67 -13.09 2.01
CA THR A 294 0.92 -14.52 2.22
C THR A 294 1.69 -15.12 1.04
N LEU A 295 1.31 -14.76 -0.19
CA LEU A 295 1.98 -15.22 -1.43
C LEU A 295 3.39 -14.62 -1.59
N GLU A 296 3.60 -13.37 -1.17
CA GLU A 296 4.93 -12.77 -1.05
C GLU A 296 5.80 -13.55 -0.06
N SER A 297 5.29 -13.77 1.16
CA SER A 297 5.99 -14.54 2.20
C SER A 297 6.32 -15.98 1.73
N LEU A 298 5.42 -16.60 0.97
CA LEU A 298 5.60 -17.93 0.39
C LEU A 298 6.70 -17.99 -0.69
N ARG A 299 7.00 -16.87 -1.36
CA ARG A 299 8.14 -16.74 -2.28
C ARG A 299 9.44 -16.59 -1.48
N LEU A 300 9.48 -15.65 -0.53
CA LEU A 300 10.65 -15.41 0.33
C LEU A 300 11.15 -16.68 1.06
N LEU A 301 10.24 -17.55 1.50
CA LEU A 301 10.58 -18.85 2.11
C LEU A 301 11.08 -19.88 1.08
N ARG A 302 10.51 -19.88 -0.13
CA ARG A 302 10.86 -20.81 -1.22
C ARG A 302 12.22 -20.50 -1.83
N ASP A 303 12.50 -19.23 -2.09
CA ASP A 303 13.72 -18.75 -2.73
C ASP A 303 14.94 -19.05 -1.82
N ARG A 304 14.75 -18.90 -0.50
CA ARG A 304 15.75 -19.22 0.53
C ARG A 304 15.72 -20.68 1.01
N LYS A 305 14.75 -21.47 0.54
CA LYS A 305 14.50 -22.88 0.92
C LYS A 305 14.26 -23.10 2.42
N THR A 306 13.85 -22.04 3.14
CA THR A 306 13.56 -22.07 4.57
C THR A 306 12.36 -23.00 4.82
N PRO A 307 12.52 -24.08 5.62
CA PRO A 307 11.42 -24.99 5.93
C PRO A 307 10.38 -24.27 6.80
N PHE A 308 9.10 -24.60 6.63
CA PHE A 308 8.03 -23.91 7.35
C PHE A 308 6.82 -24.82 7.64
N ILE A 309 6.04 -24.42 8.64
CA ILE A 309 4.69 -24.91 8.89
C ILE A 309 3.69 -23.78 8.65
N VAL A 310 2.42 -24.12 8.46
CA VAL A 310 1.34 -23.15 8.27
C VAL A 310 0.44 -23.13 9.49
N ALA A 311 0.22 -21.96 10.09
CA ALA A 311 -0.78 -21.76 11.13
C ALA A 311 -2.07 -21.24 10.49
N LEU A 312 -3.07 -22.11 10.33
CA LEU A 312 -4.42 -21.74 9.90
C LEU A 312 -5.14 -21.09 11.09
N ASN A 313 -4.99 -19.79 11.21
CA ASN A 313 -5.45 -18.99 12.35
C ASN A 313 -6.92 -18.58 12.18
N LYS A 314 -7.52 -18.10 13.29
CA LYS A 314 -8.88 -17.59 13.40
C LYS A 314 -9.99 -18.65 13.30
N ILE A 315 -9.73 -19.89 13.69
CA ILE A 315 -10.75 -20.98 13.75
C ILE A 315 -11.96 -20.62 14.64
N ASP A 316 -11.76 -19.74 15.62
CA ASP A 316 -12.80 -19.17 16.49
C ASP A 316 -13.87 -18.34 15.77
N ARG A 317 -13.69 -18.08 14.47
CA ARG A 317 -14.59 -17.25 13.65
C ARG A 317 -15.50 -18.07 12.72
N MET A 318 -15.38 -19.40 12.71
CA MET A 318 -16.35 -20.28 12.05
C MET A 318 -17.71 -20.22 12.76
N TYR A 319 -18.79 -20.42 12.02
CA TYR A 319 -20.14 -20.27 12.58
C TYR A 319 -20.44 -21.39 13.59
N ASP A 320 -21.07 -21.07 14.72
CA ASP A 320 -21.31 -21.98 15.85
C ASP A 320 -20.05 -22.65 16.47
N TRP A 321 -18.82 -22.16 16.22
CA TRP A 321 -17.61 -22.65 16.92
C TRP A 321 -17.74 -22.42 18.44
N LYS A 322 -17.54 -23.48 19.22
CA LYS A 322 -17.59 -23.47 20.69
C LYS A 322 -16.17 -23.50 21.24
N PRO A 323 -15.59 -22.36 21.65
CA PRO A 323 -14.18 -22.28 22.01
C PRO A 323 -13.89 -22.94 23.35
N ILE A 324 -12.81 -23.71 23.41
CA ILE A 324 -12.27 -24.32 24.63
C ILE A 324 -10.86 -23.73 24.86
N PRO A 325 -10.69 -22.73 25.75
CA PRO A 325 -9.45 -21.96 25.85
C PRO A 325 -8.19 -22.80 26.09
N ASP A 326 -7.11 -22.41 25.41
CA ASP A 326 -5.74 -22.96 25.53
C ASP A 326 -5.64 -24.51 25.38
N ASN A 327 -6.59 -25.11 24.65
CA ASN A 327 -6.73 -26.56 24.45
C ASN A 327 -6.04 -27.08 23.17
N SER A 328 -5.89 -28.41 23.04
CA SER A 328 -5.43 -29.01 21.78
C SER A 328 -6.51 -29.01 20.70
N PHE A 329 -6.12 -28.80 19.45
CA PHE A 329 -7.07 -28.64 18.34
C PHE A 329 -7.98 -29.87 18.17
N LEU A 330 -7.43 -31.09 18.20
CA LEU A 330 -8.19 -32.33 18.00
C LEU A 330 -9.26 -32.56 19.08
N ASP A 331 -8.96 -32.24 20.34
CA ASP A 331 -9.94 -32.37 21.43
C ASP A 331 -11.03 -31.30 21.31
N SER A 332 -10.68 -30.05 20.96
CA SER A 332 -11.65 -29.00 20.64
C SER A 332 -12.54 -29.35 19.45
N LEU A 333 -11.96 -29.83 18.33
CA LEU A 333 -12.71 -30.21 17.12
C LEU A 333 -13.68 -31.36 17.42
N SER A 334 -13.28 -32.35 18.21
CA SER A 334 -14.12 -33.51 18.55
C SER A 334 -15.46 -33.10 19.20
N LYS A 335 -15.45 -32.01 19.97
CA LYS A 335 -16.58 -31.46 20.74
C LYS A 335 -17.46 -30.48 19.94
N GLN A 336 -17.07 -30.12 18.72
CA GLN A 336 -17.90 -29.28 17.85
C GLN A 336 -19.08 -30.05 17.24
N SER A 337 -20.05 -29.33 16.69
CA SER A 337 -21.15 -29.95 15.94
C SER A 337 -20.67 -30.47 14.58
N GLU A 338 -21.41 -31.41 13.99
CA GLU A 338 -21.13 -31.92 12.65
C GLU A 338 -21.26 -30.84 11.55
N SER A 339 -21.94 -29.73 11.82
CA SER A 339 -21.99 -28.58 10.91
C SER A 339 -20.66 -27.81 10.92
N VAL A 340 -20.12 -27.54 12.12
CA VAL A 340 -18.84 -26.85 12.31
C VAL A 340 -17.68 -27.68 11.74
N LYS A 341 -17.71 -29.01 11.94
CA LYS A 341 -16.70 -29.93 11.37
C LYS A 341 -16.67 -29.93 9.85
N ARG A 342 -17.84 -29.77 9.20
CA ARG A 342 -17.93 -29.62 7.73
C ARG A 342 -17.41 -28.26 7.28
N GLU A 343 -17.83 -27.16 7.91
CA GLU A 343 -17.30 -25.83 7.55
C GLU A 343 -15.77 -25.78 7.67
N PHE A 344 -15.22 -26.38 8.73
CA PHE A 344 -13.77 -26.54 8.89
C PHE A 344 -13.14 -27.35 7.74
N GLN A 345 -13.70 -28.51 7.40
CA GLN A 345 -13.19 -29.36 6.33
C GLN A 345 -13.22 -28.64 4.97
N ASP A 346 -14.36 -28.02 4.62
CA ASP A 346 -14.55 -27.28 3.36
C ASP A 346 -13.50 -26.16 3.21
N ARG A 347 -13.21 -25.42 4.30
CA ARG A 347 -12.18 -24.37 4.33
C ARG A 347 -10.75 -24.90 4.23
N VAL A 348 -10.48 -26.06 4.85
CA VAL A 348 -9.18 -26.74 4.73
C VAL A 348 -8.96 -27.21 3.30
N GLU A 349 -9.95 -27.83 2.66
CA GLU A 349 -9.84 -28.30 1.27
C GLU A 349 -9.61 -27.15 0.29
N GLN A 350 -10.33 -26.03 0.45
CA GLN A 350 -10.07 -24.78 -0.29
C GLN A 350 -8.64 -24.26 -0.08
N THR A 351 -8.13 -24.33 1.16
CA THR A 351 -6.77 -23.89 1.48
C THR A 351 -5.70 -24.81 0.88
N ILE A 352 -5.92 -26.14 0.91
CA ILE A 352 -5.04 -27.14 0.29
C ILE A 352 -4.98 -26.92 -1.23
N LEU A 353 -6.12 -26.65 -1.87
CA LEU A 353 -6.20 -26.31 -3.29
C LEU A 353 -5.38 -25.06 -3.62
N ALA A 354 -5.54 -23.98 -2.84
CA ALA A 354 -4.76 -22.75 -3.03
C ALA A 354 -3.25 -22.95 -2.86
N PHE A 355 -2.80 -23.79 -1.92
CA PHE A 355 -1.38 -24.17 -1.82
C PHE A 355 -0.90 -25.00 -3.02
N ALA A 356 -1.75 -25.90 -3.55
CA ALA A 356 -1.44 -26.72 -4.72
C ALA A 356 -1.29 -25.86 -5.99
N GLU A 357 -2.11 -24.83 -6.16
CA GLU A 357 -1.95 -23.82 -7.24
C GLU A 357 -0.61 -23.08 -7.14
N GLN A 358 -0.10 -22.84 -5.93
CA GLN A 358 1.25 -22.29 -5.71
C GLN A 358 2.37 -23.33 -5.85
N GLY A 359 2.06 -24.56 -6.28
CA GLY A 359 3.01 -25.65 -6.50
C GLY A 359 3.47 -26.37 -5.22
N LEU A 360 2.68 -26.32 -4.14
CA LEU A 360 3.02 -26.94 -2.85
C LEU A 360 1.93 -27.91 -2.38
N ASN A 361 2.32 -29.15 -2.09
CA ASN A 361 1.42 -30.08 -1.42
C ASN A 361 1.31 -29.72 0.06
N SER A 362 0.09 -29.63 0.59
CA SER A 362 -0.17 -29.39 2.01
C SER A 362 -1.27 -30.33 2.53
N VAL A 363 -1.20 -30.69 3.81
CA VAL A 363 -2.19 -31.53 4.52
C VAL A 363 -2.24 -31.13 5.99
N LEU A 364 -3.28 -31.55 6.71
CA LEU A 364 -3.37 -31.32 8.16
C LEU A 364 -2.23 -32.03 8.91
N TYR A 365 -1.70 -31.38 9.94
CA TYR A 365 -0.48 -31.83 10.63
C TYR A 365 -0.54 -33.25 11.19
N TYR A 366 -1.72 -33.71 11.63
CA TYR A 366 -1.94 -35.08 12.13
C TYR A 366 -2.10 -36.13 11.02
N GLU A 367 -2.29 -35.71 9.77
CA GLU A 367 -2.35 -36.59 8.58
C GLU A 367 -1.00 -36.68 7.88
N ASN A 368 -0.09 -35.73 8.14
CA ASN A 368 1.20 -35.62 7.47
C ASN A 368 2.15 -36.76 7.86
N LYS A 369 2.23 -37.78 7.01
CA LYS A 369 3.18 -38.90 7.13
C LYS A 369 4.54 -38.60 6.48
N ASN A 370 4.71 -37.45 5.80
CA ASN A 370 5.94 -37.12 5.10
C ASN A 370 6.23 -35.61 5.07
N PHE A 371 6.73 -35.11 6.19
CA PHE A 371 7.22 -33.74 6.39
C PHE A 371 8.40 -33.32 5.49
N ALA A 372 8.87 -34.16 4.55
CA ALA A 372 9.81 -33.75 3.50
C ALA A 372 9.13 -33.34 2.18
N LYS A 373 7.85 -33.69 1.99
CA LYS A 373 7.10 -33.47 0.73
C LYS A 373 5.80 -32.69 0.91
N TYR A 374 5.26 -32.63 2.13
CA TYR A 374 4.00 -31.99 2.44
C TYR A 374 4.19 -30.95 3.55
N VAL A 375 3.67 -29.75 3.31
CA VAL A 375 3.58 -28.66 4.30
C VAL A 375 2.48 -29.02 5.30
N SER A 376 2.80 -28.98 6.61
CA SER A 376 1.82 -29.21 7.67
C SER A 376 0.96 -27.97 7.91
N LEU A 377 -0.35 -28.11 7.74
CA LEU A 377 -1.36 -27.15 8.15
C LEU A 377 -1.76 -27.42 9.60
N VAL A 378 -1.59 -26.44 10.49
CA VAL A 378 -1.97 -26.49 11.91
C VAL A 378 -3.11 -25.50 12.16
N PRO A 379 -4.34 -25.96 12.44
CA PRO A 379 -5.44 -25.09 12.84
C PRO A 379 -5.19 -24.46 14.20
N THR A 380 -5.45 -23.15 14.33
CA THR A 380 -5.12 -22.35 15.52
C THR A 380 -6.11 -21.21 15.78
N SER A 381 -6.19 -20.75 17.02
CA SER A 381 -6.75 -19.44 17.37
C SER A 381 -5.78 -18.65 18.24
N ALA A 382 -5.34 -17.50 17.74
CA ALA A 382 -4.61 -16.50 18.52
C ALA A 382 -5.45 -15.83 19.63
N ILE A 383 -6.77 -16.06 19.68
CA ILE A 383 -7.66 -15.51 20.72
C ILE A 383 -7.90 -16.56 21.81
N THR A 384 -8.43 -17.72 21.45
CA THR A 384 -8.80 -18.76 22.42
C THR A 384 -7.58 -19.51 22.91
N GLY A 385 -6.53 -19.65 22.10
CA GLY A 385 -5.34 -20.46 22.36
C GLY A 385 -5.43 -21.89 21.82
N GLU A 386 -6.57 -22.25 21.22
CA GLU A 386 -6.77 -23.57 20.62
C GLU A 386 -5.73 -23.83 19.52
N GLY A 387 -5.15 -25.03 19.51
CA GLY A 387 -4.15 -25.44 18.50
C GLY A 387 -2.74 -24.85 18.67
N ILE A 388 -2.55 -23.85 19.55
CA ILE A 388 -1.21 -23.40 19.94
C ILE A 388 -0.38 -24.52 20.59
N PRO A 389 -0.94 -25.41 21.44
CA PRO A 389 -0.22 -26.59 21.94
C PRO A 389 0.29 -27.48 20.80
N ASP A 390 -0.54 -27.72 19.78
CA ASP A 390 -0.22 -28.55 18.61
C ASP A 390 0.87 -27.93 17.74
N MET A 391 0.80 -26.62 17.51
CA MET A 391 1.82 -25.87 16.76
C MET A 391 3.19 -25.93 17.45
N LEU A 392 3.23 -25.66 18.77
CA LEU A 392 4.48 -25.72 19.54
C LEU A 392 5.06 -27.14 19.59
N MET A 393 4.19 -28.14 19.77
CA MET A 393 4.59 -29.56 19.76
C MET A 393 5.17 -29.98 18.39
N LEU A 394 4.56 -29.54 17.29
CA LEU A 394 5.05 -29.81 15.94
C LEU A 394 6.40 -29.15 15.68
N LEU A 395 6.57 -27.88 16.09
CA LEU A 395 7.85 -27.16 15.94
C LEU A 395 8.98 -27.85 16.69
N VAL A 396 8.76 -28.23 17.96
CA VAL A 396 9.72 -28.99 18.78
C VAL A 396 10.05 -30.34 18.13
N ASN A 397 9.06 -31.08 17.65
CA ASN A 397 9.31 -32.38 17.03
C ASN A 397 10.05 -32.27 15.67
N LEU A 398 9.74 -31.28 14.84
CA LEU A 398 10.43 -31.07 13.55
C LEU A 398 11.89 -30.63 13.76
N THR A 399 12.13 -29.66 14.63
CA THR A 399 13.48 -29.17 14.94
C THR A 399 14.35 -30.26 15.56
N GLN A 400 13.85 -30.98 16.58
CA GLN A 400 14.60 -32.06 17.26
C GLN A 400 14.91 -33.26 16.36
N SER A 401 14.09 -33.56 15.34
CA SER A 401 14.23 -34.77 14.51
C SER A 401 14.87 -34.54 13.13
N ARG A 402 14.94 -33.29 12.66
CA ARG A 402 15.40 -32.95 11.30
C ARG A 402 16.39 -31.79 11.22
N MET A 403 16.66 -31.12 12.34
CA MET A 403 17.55 -29.95 12.40
C MET A 403 18.64 -30.10 13.47
N SER A 404 18.89 -31.32 13.96
CA SER A 404 19.96 -31.64 14.92
C SER A 404 21.31 -31.02 14.52
N ASP A 405 21.64 -31.14 13.24
CA ASP A 405 22.94 -30.79 12.69
C ASP A 405 23.09 -29.27 12.52
N ALA A 406 21.97 -28.58 12.24
CA ALA A 406 21.88 -27.12 12.12
C ALA A 406 21.57 -26.41 13.46
N LEU A 407 21.38 -27.17 14.54
CA LEU A 407 21.14 -26.71 15.91
C LEU A 407 22.23 -27.19 16.88
N MET A 408 23.33 -27.77 16.36
CA MET A 408 24.47 -28.14 17.19
C MET A 408 25.20 -26.87 17.65
N TYR A 409 25.39 -26.74 18.96
CA TYR A 409 26.02 -25.57 19.55
C TYR A 409 27.48 -25.42 19.11
N LEU A 410 27.80 -24.30 18.46
CA LEU A 410 29.17 -23.88 18.16
C LEU A 410 29.68 -22.94 19.26
N SER A 411 30.98 -23.06 19.56
CA SER A 411 31.69 -22.16 20.48
C SER A 411 31.98 -20.79 19.86
N GLU A 412 32.10 -20.73 18.52
CA GLU A 412 32.30 -19.52 17.74
C GLU A 412 31.07 -18.60 17.80
N LEU A 413 31.31 -17.30 17.70
CA LEU A 413 30.26 -16.29 17.82
C LEU A 413 29.53 -16.09 16.50
N GLU A 414 28.30 -16.57 16.40
CA GLU A 414 27.39 -16.19 15.32
C GLU A 414 26.42 -15.11 15.81
N CYS A 415 26.62 -13.88 15.33
CA CYS A 415 25.80 -12.73 15.70
C CYS A 415 25.43 -11.92 14.46
N THR A 416 24.17 -11.50 14.34
CA THR A 416 23.70 -10.64 13.23
C THR A 416 22.96 -9.42 13.76
N VAL A 417 23.26 -8.25 13.21
CA VAL A 417 22.59 -6.99 13.54
C VAL A 417 21.17 -6.97 12.96
N LEU A 418 20.15 -6.87 13.80
CA LEU A 418 18.76 -6.68 13.36
C LEU A 418 18.49 -5.22 12.96
N GLU A 419 18.72 -4.28 13.88
CA GLU A 419 18.30 -2.88 13.78
C GLU A 419 19.26 -1.95 14.55
N VAL A 420 19.36 -0.68 14.13
CA VAL A 420 20.17 0.35 14.78
C VAL A 420 19.23 1.40 15.38
N LYS A 421 19.39 1.72 16.67
CA LYS A 421 18.47 2.60 17.43
C LYS A 421 19.21 3.52 18.39
N VAL A 422 18.95 4.82 18.29
CA VAL A 422 19.37 5.80 19.30
C VAL A 422 18.44 5.70 20.51
N ILE A 423 19.02 5.61 21.72
CA ILE A 423 18.28 5.52 22.98
C ILE A 423 18.84 6.53 23.97
N GLU A 424 17.95 7.26 24.64
CA GLU A 424 18.27 8.24 25.67
C GLU A 424 19.13 7.61 26.80
N GLY A 425 20.21 8.28 27.18
CA GLY A 425 21.18 7.79 28.16
C GLY A 425 22.15 6.70 27.67
N LEU A 426 21.87 6.00 26.56
CA LEU A 426 22.72 4.92 26.02
C LEU A 426 23.42 5.27 24.70
N GLY A 427 23.01 6.36 24.04
CA GLY A 427 23.52 6.75 22.72
C GLY A 427 22.98 5.83 21.61
N THR A 428 23.77 5.60 20.57
CA THR A 428 23.40 4.61 19.55
C THR A 428 23.61 3.19 20.08
N THR A 429 22.57 2.37 19.93
CA THR A 429 22.55 0.96 20.27
C THR A 429 22.23 0.13 19.02
N ILE A 430 22.67 -1.13 19.01
CA ILE A 430 22.23 -2.11 18.01
C ILE A 430 21.42 -3.21 18.69
N ASP A 431 20.31 -3.59 18.09
CA ASP A 431 19.60 -4.83 18.39
C ASP A 431 20.21 -5.94 17.55
N VAL A 432 20.62 -7.04 18.19
CA VAL A 432 21.27 -8.18 17.53
C VAL A 432 20.59 -9.50 17.92
N VAL A 433 20.69 -10.49 17.05
CA VAL A 433 20.39 -11.89 17.38
C VAL A 433 21.68 -12.67 17.42
N LEU A 434 21.89 -13.38 18.53
CA LEU A 434 22.99 -14.31 18.74
C LEU A 434 22.46 -15.74 18.52
N SER A 435 22.97 -16.46 17.52
CA SER A 435 22.58 -17.85 17.21
C SER A 435 23.52 -18.89 17.82
N ASN A 436 24.82 -18.60 17.92
CA ASN A 436 25.83 -19.44 18.56
C ASN A 436 26.86 -18.63 19.37
N GLY A 437 27.68 -19.31 20.17
CA GLY A 437 28.73 -18.68 20.98
C GLY A 437 28.25 -18.00 22.27
N VAL A 438 29.08 -17.08 22.77
CA VAL A 438 28.90 -16.28 23.99
C VAL A 438 29.49 -14.89 23.76
N LEU A 439 28.78 -13.84 24.18
CA LEU A 439 29.23 -12.44 24.11
C LEU A 439 29.29 -11.83 25.51
N ASN A 440 30.30 -11.02 25.81
CA ASN A 440 30.56 -10.47 27.14
C ASN A 440 30.66 -8.93 27.12
N GLU A 441 30.43 -8.32 28.29
CA GLU A 441 30.67 -6.90 28.50
C GLU A 441 32.18 -6.64 28.53
N GLY A 442 32.67 -5.76 27.67
CA GLY A 442 34.10 -5.50 27.47
C GLY A 442 34.72 -6.20 26.25
N ASP A 443 34.00 -7.10 25.56
CA ASP A 443 34.50 -7.73 24.34
C ASP A 443 34.71 -6.68 23.22
N LYS A 444 35.79 -6.84 22.45
CA LYS A 444 36.03 -6.06 21.23
C LYS A 444 35.28 -6.72 20.07
N ILE A 445 34.50 -5.94 19.33
CA ILE A 445 33.64 -6.42 18.25
C ILE A 445 33.93 -5.72 16.94
N VAL A 446 33.73 -6.44 15.83
CA VAL A 446 33.83 -5.94 14.46
C VAL A 446 32.49 -6.16 13.74
N LEU A 447 32.06 -5.20 12.92
CA LEU A 447 30.82 -5.27 12.13
C LEU A 447 30.85 -4.32 10.91
N CYS A 448 30.01 -4.56 9.89
CA CYS A 448 29.98 -3.69 8.70
C CYS A 448 29.39 -2.31 9.00
N GLY A 449 30.08 -1.24 8.58
CA GLY A 449 29.57 0.12 8.58
C GLY A 449 29.49 0.74 7.17
N LEU A 450 28.70 1.81 7.03
CA LEU A 450 28.52 2.57 5.79
C LEU A 450 29.83 3.16 5.21
N ASN A 451 30.86 3.32 6.05
CA ASN A 451 32.17 3.87 5.68
C ASN A 451 33.27 2.79 5.65
N GLY A 452 32.92 1.50 5.72
CA GLY A 452 33.86 0.40 5.98
C GLY A 452 33.60 -0.27 7.34
N PRO A 453 34.41 -1.26 7.73
CA PRO A 453 34.20 -2.01 8.97
C PRO A 453 34.42 -1.14 10.21
N ILE A 454 33.55 -1.30 11.20
CA ILE A 454 33.60 -0.63 12.50
C ILE A 454 34.19 -1.60 13.51
N VAL A 455 35.27 -1.21 14.19
CA VAL A 455 35.80 -1.92 15.36
C VAL A 455 35.48 -1.09 16.61
N THR A 456 34.85 -1.72 17.60
CA THR A 456 34.40 -1.02 18.82
C THR A 456 34.38 -1.98 20.00
N THR A 457 34.07 -1.50 21.21
CA THR A 457 34.06 -2.32 22.44
C THR A 457 32.68 -2.29 23.08
N VAL A 458 32.17 -3.46 23.45
CA VAL A 458 30.87 -3.63 24.12
C VAL A 458 30.89 -2.92 25.47
N ARG A 459 30.13 -1.83 25.61
CA ARG A 459 29.96 -1.09 26.87
C ARG A 459 28.92 -1.72 27.79
N ALA A 460 27.86 -2.30 27.22
CA ALA A 460 26.78 -2.95 27.96
C ALA A 460 26.03 -3.95 27.08
N LEU A 461 25.64 -5.07 27.67
CA LEU A 461 24.73 -6.07 27.09
C LEU A 461 23.38 -6.01 27.81
N LEU A 462 22.35 -5.67 27.05
CA LEU A 462 21.01 -5.37 27.57
C LEU A 462 20.01 -6.41 27.06
N THR A 463 19.27 -7.04 27.97
CA THR A 463 18.18 -7.96 27.65
C THR A 463 16.85 -7.44 28.18
N PRO A 464 15.71 -7.78 27.55
CA PRO A 464 14.41 -7.56 28.15
C PRO A 464 14.23 -8.46 29.38
N GLN A 465 13.26 -8.14 30.22
CA GLN A 465 12.83 -9.05 31.29
C GLN A 465 12.28 -10.36 30.68
N PRO A 466 12.39 -11.53 31.36
CA PRO A 466 11.85 -12.79 30.86
C PRO A 466 10.37 -12.69 30.43
N LEU A 467 10.03 -13.36 29.33
CA LEU A 467 8.71 -13.31 28.66
C LEU A 467 8.27 -11.93 28.11
N LYS A 468 9.06 -10.88 28.31
CA LYS A 468 8.92 -9.58 27.64
C LYS A 468 9.91 -9.45 26.49
N GLU A 469 9.68 -8.48 25.64
CA GLU A 469 10.41 -8.28 24.39
C GLU A 469 11.04 -6.89 24.32
N LEU A 470 12.12 -6.75 23.54
CA LEU A 470 12.93 -5.53 23.35
C LEU A 470 12.12 -4.26 22.98
N ARG A 471 10.89 -4.41 22.48
CA ARG A 471 9.97 -3.32 22.11
C ARG A 471 9.33 -2.61 23.31
N ILE A 472 9.18 -3.29 24.46
CA ILE A 472 8.41 -2.75 25.60
C ILE A 472 9.28 -1.82 26.44
N LYS A 473 8.86 -0.56 26.61
CA LYS A 473 9.46 0.40 27.57
C LYS A 473 9.44 -0.17 28.99
N SER A 474 10.54 -0.79 29.38
CA SER A 474 10.74 -1.48 30.65
C SER A 474 12.22 -1.39 31.04
N ALA A 475 12.54 -1.60 32.32
CA ALA A 475 13.93 -1.59 32.76
C ALA A 475 14.69 -2.77 32.15
N TYR A 476 15.67 -2.47 31.29
CA TYR A 476 16.58 -3.46 30.73
C TYR A 476 17.40 -4.14 31.84
N ILE A 477 17.64 -5.43 31.69
CA ILE A 477 18.59 -6.16 32.53
C ILE A 477 19.97 -5.98 31.92
N HIS A 478 20.93 -5.48 32.70
CA HIS A 478 22.34 -5.47 32.33
C HIS A 478 22.95 -6.85 32.61
N ASN A 479 23.65 -7.41 31.63
CA ASN A 479 24.28 -8.73 31.70
C ASN A 479 25.79 -8.59 31.51
N LYS A 480 26.59 -9.31 32.30
CA LYS A 480 28.05 -9.37 32.09
C LYS A 480 28.47 -10.34 30.97
N SER A 481 27.63 -11.33 30.70
CA SER A 481 27.80 -12.32 29.65
C SER A 481 26.43 -12.80 29.19
N VAL A 482 26.26 -13.08 27.91
CA VAL A 482 25.04 -13.63 27.30
C VAL A 482 25.42 -14.81 26.40
N LYS A 483 24.65 -15.89 26.50
CA LYS A 483 24.84 -17.10 25.69
C LYS A 483 23.69 -17.27 24.70
N ALA A 484 24.00 -17.81 23.52
CA ALA A 484 23.03 -18.13 22.49
C ALA A 484 21.99 -19.20 22.92
N ALA A 485 20.78 -19.23 22.33
CA ALA A 485 20.25 -18.33 21.31
C ALA A 485 19.37 -17.23 21.93
N LEU A 486 19.70 -15.95 21.68
CA LEU A 486 19.05 -14.82 22.36
C LEU A 486 19.08 -13.53 21.53
N GLY A 487 18.00 -12.74 21.62
CA GLY A 487 17.97 -11.35 21.15
C GLY A 487 18.55 -10.42 22.22
N VAL A 488 19.58 -9.65 21.88
CA VAL A 488 20.36 -8.81 22.81
C VAL A 488 20.50 -7.41 22.22
N LYS A 489 20.45 -6.38 23.07
CA LYS A 489 20.77 -5.00 22.71
C LYS A 489 22.19 -4.65 23.19
N ILE A 490 23.03 -4.15 22.29
CA ILE A 490 24.41 -3.74 22.58
C ILE A 490 24.49 -2.20 22.57
N SER A 491 25.18 -1.62 23.56
CA SER A 491 25.72 -0.26 23.50
C SER A 491 27.24 -0.32 23.30
N ALA A 492 27.77 0.49 22.38
CA ALA A 492 29.21 0.63 22.09
C ALA A 492 29.49 2.05 21.56
N GLN A 493 30.65 2.28 20.93
CA GLN A 493 30.99 3.53 20.23
C GLN A 493 30.86 3.38 18.72
N ASP A 494 30.62 4.49 18.02
CA ASP A 494 30.61 4.63 16.55
C ASP A 494 29.60 3.74 15.80
N LEU A 495 28.55 3.30 16.50
CA LEU A 495 27.47 2.46 15.97
C LEU A 495 26.49 3.22 15.04
N GLU A 496 26.58 4.54 14.94
CA GLU A 496 25.73 5.42 14.11
C GLU A 496 25.72 5.01 12.63
N LYS A 497 26.79 4.34 12.18
CA LYS A 497 27.00 3.94 10.78
C LYS A 497 26.88 2.43 10.58
N ALA A 498 26.50 1.66 11.60
CA ALA A 498 26.34 0.21 11.51
C ALA A 498 25.29 -0.17 10.45
N ILE A 499 25.57 -1.20 9.66
CA ILE A 499 24.64 -1.71 8.64
C ILE A 499 23.79 -2.82 9.26
N ALA A 500 22.47 -2.63 9.31
CA ALA A 500 21.57 -3.70 9.71
C ALA A 500 21.59 -4.86 8.68
N GLY A 501 21.50 -6.10 9.17
CA GLY A 501 21.76 -7.32 8.42
C GLY A 501 23.24 -7.66 8.24
N SER A 502 24.17 -6.99 8.93
CA SER A 502 25.59 -7.37 8.94
C SER A 502 25.90 -8.43 10.01
N ARG A 503 26.92 -9.25 9.73
CA ARG A 503 27.56 -10.10 10.72
C ARG A 503 28.31 -9.25 11.75
N LEU A 504 28.33 -9.72 12.99
CA LEU A 504 29.12 -9.17 14.10
C LEU A 504 29.99 -10.30 14.63
N MET A 505 31.30 -10.06 14.72
CA MET A 505 32.28 -11.01 15.27
C MET A 505 33.00 -10.39 16.46
N VAL A 506 33.47 -11.21 17.40
CA VAL A 506 34.35 -10.79 18.51
C VAL A 506 35.80 -11.01 18.10
N VAL A 507 36.68 -10.09 18.46
CA VAL A 507 38.14 -10.24 18.33
C VAL A 507 38.66 -11.02 19.54
N GLY A 508 39.17 -12.22 19.31
CA GLY A 508 39.88 -13.01 20.31
C GLY A 508 41.28 -12.47 20.63
N PRO A 509 41.98 -13.05 21.62
CA PRO A 509 43.30 -12.58 22.04
C PRO A 509 44.43 -12.86 21.04
N ASP A 510 44.23 -13.83 20.14
CA ASP A 510 45.21 -14.30 19.15
C ASP A 510 44.80 -13.96 17.70
N ASP A 511 43.67 -13.25 17.49
CA ASP A 511 43.12 -12.93 16.18
C ASP A 511 43.69 -11.61 15.61
N ASP A 512 43.92 -11.54 14.30
CA ASP A 512 44.28 -10.28 13.64
C ASP A 512 43.01 -9.44 13.34
N GLU A 513 43.01 -8.20 13.81
CA GLU A 513 41.90 -7.28 13.59
C GLU A 513 41.74 -6.87 12.11
N ASP A 514 42.79 -6.88 11.30
CA ASP A 514 42.69 -6.56 9.87
C ASP A 514 42.13 -7.75 9.07
N ASP A 515 42.47 -8.99 9.41
CA ASP A 515 41.84 -10.18 8.80
C ASP A 515 40.33 -10.25 9.11
N LEU A 516 39.92 -10.03 10.37
CA LEU A 516 38.50 -10.01 10.76
C LEU A 516 37.71 -8.88 10.07
N LYS A 517 38.33 -7.70 9.88
CA LYS A 517 37.75 -6.61 9.07
C LYS A 517 37.54 -7.05 7.62
N ASP A 518 38.52 -7.74 7.04
CA ASP A 518 38.49 -8.12 5.63
C ASP A 518 37.54 -9.30 5.35
N GLU A 519 37.34 -10.19 6.33
CA GLU A 519 36.36 -11.28 6.32
C GLU A 519 34.91 -10.76 6.47
N ILE A 520 34.65 -9.86 7.41
CA ILE A 520 33.32 -9.22 7.56
C ILE A 520 32.93 -8.44 6.30
N MET A 521 33.92 -7.82 5.65
CA MET A 521 33.71 -7.15 4.36
C MET A 521 33.65 -8.12 3.16
N SER A 522 33.89 -9.42 3.33
CA SER A 522 33.84 -10.41 2.25
C SER A 522 32.43 -10.55 1.66
N ASP A 523 31.39 -10.50 2.49
CA ASP A 523 29.99 -10.53 2.07
C ASP A 523 29.70 -9.38 1.08
N LEU A 524 30.14 -8.17 1.42
CA LEU A 524 29.98 -6.97 0.59
C LEU A 524 30.86 -7.03 -0.67
N LYS A 525 32.11 -7.54 -0.57
CA LYS A 525 32.98 -7.81 -1.73
C LYS A 525 32.36 -8.85 -2.68
N SER A 526 31.62 -9.83 -2.16
CA SER A 526 30.95 -10.86 -2.97
C SER A 526 29.78 -10.27 -3.77
N LEU A 527 28.96 -9.41 -3.16
CA LEU A 527 27.90 -8.66 -3.86
C LEU A 527 28.48 -7.67 -4.88
N LEU A 528 29.63 -7.03 -4.61
CA LEU A 528 30.33 -6.22 -5.61
C LEU A 528 30.82 -7.04 -6.81
N SER A 529 31.03 -8.35 -6.65
CA SER A 529 31.53 -9.22 -7.73
C SER A 529 30.48 -9.61 -8.78
N SER A 530 29.19 -9.50 -8.45
CA SER A 530 28.06 -9.81 -9.35
C SER A 530 27.68 -8.65 -10.28
N ILE A 531 28.34 -7.50 -10.15
CA ILE A 531 28.14 -6.29 -10.98
C ILE A 531 28.68 -6.51 -12.40
N ASP A 532 27.98 -5.97 -13.40
CA ASP A 532 28.41 -6.02 -14.80
C ASP A 532 29.67 -5.16 -15.05
N LYS A 533 30.79 -5.85 -15.25
CA LYS A 533 32.12 -5.26 -15.46
C LYS A 533 32.26 -4.52 -16.80
N SER A 534 31.28 -4.59 -17.70
CA SER A 534 31.22 -3.71 -18.89
C SER A 534 30.89 -2.25 -18.52
N GLY A 535 30.37 -2.01 -17.31
CA GLY A 535 29.94 -0.68 -16.89
C GLY A 535 28.75 -0.16 -17.70
N LYS A 536 27.82 -1.07 -18.05
CA LYS A 536 26.45 -0.78 -18.50
C LYS A 536 25.48 -1.44 -17.52
N GLY A 537 24.37 -0.77 -17.22
CA GLY A 537 23.36 -1.26 -16.28
C GLY A 537 22.94 -0.23 -15.24
N VAL A 538 21.86 -0.51 -14.52
CA VAL A 538 21.30 0.41 -13.51
C VAL A 538 22.22 0.52 -12.28
N CYS A 539 22.12 1.62 -11.55
CA CYS A 539 22.69 1.73 -10.21
C CYS A 539 21.65 1.33 -9.16
N VAL A 540 22.05 0.65 -8.09
CA VAL A 540 21.16 0.14 -7.04
C VAL A 540 21.57 0.68 -5.68
N GLN A 541 20.61 1.24 -4.94
CA GLN A 541 20.81 1.76 -3.59
C GLN A 541 19.80 1.09 -2.65
N ALA A 542 20.25 0.56 -1.51
CA ALA A 542 19.36 -0.12 -0.56
C ALA A 542 19.67 0.21 0.91
N SER A 543 18.67 0.04 1.79
CA SER A 543 18.80 0.35 3.22
C SER A 543 19.68 -0.63 3.99
N THR A 544 19.72 -1.90 3.59
CA THR A 544 20.44 -2.99 4.31
C THR A 544 21.02 -4.03 3.37
N LEU A 545 22.00 -4.80 3.85
CA LEU A 545 22.69 -5.82 3.04
C LEU A 545 21.74 -6.86 2.45
N GLY A 546 20.81 -7.39 3.25
CA GLY A 546 19.81 -8.36 2.81
C GLY A 546 18.68 -7.80 1.93
N SER A 547 18.45 -6.47 1.93
CA SER A 547 17.55 -5.84 0.96
C SER A 547 18.25 -5.53 -0.37
N LEU A 548 19.56 -5.26 -0.34
CA LEU A 548 20.40 -5.18 -1.52
C LEU A 548 20.50 -6.54 -2.24
N GLU A 549 20.84 -7.61 -1.50
CA GLU A 549 20.94 -8.99 -2.02
C GLU A 549 19.66 -9.42 -2.77
N ALA A 550 18.50 -9.29 -2.11
CA ALA A 550 17.21 -9.70 -2.69
C ALA A 550 16.86 -8.91 -3.96
N LEU A 551 17.18 -7.61 -4.00
CA LEU A 551 16.96 -6.78 -5.18
C LEU A 551 17.92 -7.14 -6.33
N LEU A 552 19.19 -7.45 -6.02
CA LEU A 552 20.14 -7.91 -7.03
C LEU A 552 19.72 -9.26 -7.64
N GLU A 553 19.21 -10.20 -6.84
CA GLU A 553 18.72 -11.49 -7.33
C GLU A 553 17.46 -11.35 -8.19
N PHE A 554 16.55 -10.45 -7.80
CA PHE A 554 15.39 -10.09 -8.62
C PHE A 554 15.82 -9.50 -9.97
N LEU A 555 16.71 -8.50 -9.97
CA LEU A 555 17.21 -7.88 -11.21
C LEU A 555 17.95 -8.88 -12.11
N ARG A 556 18.75 -9.77 -11.53
CA ARG A 556 19.42 -10.89 -12.24
C ARG A 556 18.39 -11.80 -12.91
N THR A 557 17.32 -12.16 -12.21
CA THR A 557 16.22 -12.98 -12.73
C THR A 557 15.44 -12.26 -13.84
N SER A 558 15.20 -10.95 -13.69
CA SER A 558 14.63 -10.07 -14.71
C SER A 558 15.57 -9.74 -15.88
N LYS A 559 16.83 -10.20 -15.84
CA LYS A 559 17.89 -9.94 -16.84
C LYS A 559 18.23 -8.45 -16.99
N ILE A 560 18.09 -7.68 -15.92
CA ILE A 560 18.47 -6.26 -15.87
C ILE A 560 19.92 -6.17 -15.36
N PRO A 561 20.89 -5.70 -16.17
CA PRO A 561 22.26 -5.55 -15.73
C PRO A 561 22.38 -4.43 -14.69
N VAL A 562 23.27 -4.63 -13.71
CA VAL A 562 23.58 -3.67 -12.64
C VAL A 562 25.02 -3.22 -12.80
N SER A 563 25.26 -1.91 -12.83
CA SER A 563 26.59 -1.29 -13.03
C SER A 563 27.22 -0.73 -11.75
N GLY A 564 26.44 -0.61 -10.67
CA GLY A 564 26.91 -0.14 -9.37
C GLY A 564 25.94 -0.42 -8.25
N ILE A 565 26.46 -0.70 -7.06
CA ILE A 565 25.69 -0.88 -5.82
C ILE A 565 26.25 0.02 -4.72
N ASN A 566 25.39 0.47 -3.80
CA ASN A 566 25.77 1.22 -2.60
C ASN A 566 24.66 1.06 -1.52
N ILE A 567 24.98 1.34 -0.26
CA ILE A 567 24.09 1.15 0.91
C ILE A 567 23.85 2.50 1.60
N GLY A 568 22.64 2.72 2.13
CA GLY A 568 22.24 3.96 2.79
C GLY A 568 21.74 5.03 1.81
N PRO A 569 21.61 6.31 2.23
CA PRO A 569 21.02 7.36 1.41
C PRO A 569 21.72 7.61 0.05
N VAL A 570 20.98 8.08 -0.94
CA VAL A 570 21.53 8.51 -2.25
C VAL A 570 22.11 9.91 -2.11
N HIS A 571 23.38 10.08 -2.47
CA HIS A 571 24.07 11.36 -2.43
C HIS A 571 24.47 11.81 -3.84
N LYS A 572 24.88 13.08 -3.98
CA LYS A 572 25.35 13.71 -5.22
C LYS A 572 26.38 12.87 -6.01
N LYS A 573 27.27 12.17 -5.31
CA LYS A 573 28.28 11.25 -5.89
C LYS A 573 27.67 10.08 -6.67
N ASP A 574 26.52 9.58 -6.21
CA ASP A 574 25.84 8.40 -6.74
C ASP A 574 25.08 8.78 -8.02
N ILE A 575 24.48 9.98 -8.04
CA ILE A 575 23.90 10.61 -9.23
C ILE A 575 24.97 10.80 -10.33
N MET A 576 26.13 11.37 -9.98
CA MET A 576 27.24 11.55 -10.93
C MET A 576 27.72 10.24 -11.54
N ARG A 577 27.70 9.13 -10.78
CA ARG A 577 28.02 7.79 -11.29
C ARG A 577 26.97 7.28 -12.27
N ALA A 578 25.68 7.40 -11.93
CA ALA A 578 24.58 6.98 -12.80
C ALA A 578 24.49 7.83 -14.09
N GLY A 579 24.81 9.13 -14.01
CA GLY A 579 24.83 10.06 -15.13
C GLY A 579 25.74 9.63 -16.29
N ILE A 580 26.78 8.83 -16.02
CA ILE A 580 27.65 8.25 -17.07
C ILE A 580 26.84 7.35 -18.04
N MET A 581 25.70 6.81 -17.64
CA MET A 581 24.83 6.03 -18.52
C MET A 581 24.04 6.90 -19.51
N LEU A 582 23.85 8.21 -19.26
CA LEU A 582 23.15 9.12 -20.19
C LEU A 582 23.83 9.21 -21.56
N GLU A 583 25.15 8.97 -21.62
CA GLU A 583 25.93 8.88 -22.86
C GLU A 583 26.03 7.44 -23.41
N LYS A 584 26.10 6.43 -22.53
CA LYS A 584 26.38 5.03 -22.92
C LYS A 584 25.16 4.18 -23.27
N ALA A 585 24.05 4.38 -22.57
CA ALA A 585 22.80 3.61 -22.60
C ALA A 585 21.76 4.30 -21.72
N LYS A 586 20.96 5.21 -22.30
CA LYS A 586 20.00 6.05 -21.57
C LYS A 586 18.94 5.25 -20.82
N GLU A 587 18.59 4.08 -21.35
CA GLU A 587 17.70 3.10 -20.75
C GLU A 587 18.19 2.57 -19.38
N PHE A 588 19.48 2.72 -19.08
CA PHE A 588 20.10 2.33 -17.80
C PHE A 588 20.53 3.53 -16.94
N ALA A 589 20.21 4.77 -17.34
CA ALA A 589 20.48 5.98 -16.57
C ALA A 589 19.47 6.18 -15.42
N VAL A 590 19.31 5.15 -14.60
CA VAL A 590 18.34 5.07 -13.50
C VAL A 590 19.03 4.55 -12.24
N ILE A 591 18.67 5.13 -11.10
CA ILE A 591 19.03 4.63 -9.77
C ILE A 591 17.78 3.98 -9.15
N LEU A 592 17.90 2.72 -8.76
CA LEU A 592 16.86 1.98 -8.07
C LEU A 592 17.04 2.14 -6.55
N CYS A 593 16.23 3.02 -5.96
CA CYS A 593 16.28 3.40 -4.55
C CYS A 593 15.32 2.55 -3.71
N PHE A 594 15.84 1.54 -3.00
CA PHE A 594 15.03 0.67 -2.15
C PHE A 594 15.11 1.08 -0.67
N ASP A 595 14.03 1.62 -0.11
CA ASP A 595 13.90 1.97 1.32
C ASP A 595 14.98 2.99 1.81
N VAL A 596 15.45 3.85 0.91
CA VAL A 596 16.49 4.85 1.17
C VAL A 596 16.00 6.26 0.86
N LYS A 597 16.42 7.22 1.67
CA LYS A 597 16.20 8.65 1.39
C LYS A 597 17.14 9.10 0.28
N VAL A 598 16.63 9.95 -0.61
CA VAL A 598 17.44 10.72 -1.55
C VAL A 598 17.78 12.06 -0.88
N ASP A 599 19.05 12.43 -0.87
CA ASP A 599 19.48 13.74 -0.37
C ASP A 599 19.04 14.86 -1.33
N LYS A 600 18.76 16.05 -0.81
CA LYS A 600 18.22 17.14 -1.64
C LYS A 600 19.22 17.59 -2.71
N GLU A 601 20.51 17.69 -2.37
CA GLU A 601 21.55 17.99 -3.38
C GLU A 601 21.69 16.90 -4.46
N ALA A 602 21.25 15.68 -4.16
CA ALA A 602 21.23 14.58 -5.12
C ALA A 602 20.00 14.70 -6.04
N GLN A 603 18.83 15.06 -5.50
CA GLN A 603 17.64 15.34 -6.31
C GLN A 603 17.85 16.56 -7.21
N ASP A 604 18.28 17.70 -6.66
CA ASP A 604 18.52 18.93 -7.41
C ASP A 604 19.53 18.69 -8.57
N LEU A 605 20.56 17.85 -8.37
CA LEU A 605 21.50 17.46 -9.43
C LEU A 605 20.89 16.49 -10.46
N ALA A 606 20.00 15.58 -10.05
CA ALA A 606 19.34 14.67 -10.98
C ALA A 606 18.42 15.44 -11.94
N ASP A 607 17.69 16.43 -11.43
CA ASP A 607 16.80 17.31 -12.20
C ASP A 607 17.58 18.24 -13.16
N ASP A 608 18.85 18.56 -12.86
CA ASP A 608 19.75 19.32 -13.75
C ASP A 608 20.50 18.41 -14.78
N LEU A 609 20.79 17.14 -14.44
CA LEU A 609 21.53 16.21 -15.32
C LEU A 609 20.63 15.46 -16.32
N VAL A 610 19.41 15.11 -15.92
CA VAL A 610 18.41 14.61 -16.87
C VAL A 610 17.97 15.81 -17.72
N PRO A 611 18.12 15.77 -19.06
CA PRO A 611 17.71 16.91 -19.89
C PRO A 611 16.19 17.01 -19.96
N GLY A 612 15.59 17.66 -18.97
CA GLY A 612 14.22 18.16 -19.07
C GLY A 612 14.09 19.07 -20.29
N ALA A 613 12.88 19.20 -20.84
CA ALA A 613 12.65 19.93 -22.09
C ALA A 613 12.69 21.48 -21.90
N ILE A 614 13.65 22.00 -21.13
CA ILE A 614 13.65 23.35 -20.57
C ILE A 614 15.07 23.93 -20.62
N PHE A 615 15.44 24.49 -21.76
CA PHE A 615 16.79 25.03 -22.02
C PHE A 615 17.01 26.44 -21.44
N ASN A 616 15.95 27.24 -21.27
CA ASN A 616 15.99 28.50 -20.52
C ASN A 616 14.63 28.78 -19.83
N LYS A 617 14.67 28.96 -18.50
CA LYS A 617 13.49 29.16 -17.64
C LYS A 617 12.97 30.61 -17.61
N LYS A 618 13.75 31.58 -18.13
CA LYS A 618 13.44 33.03 -18.18
C LYS A 618 13.51 33.56 -19.61
N GLU A 619 13.02 34.77 -19.86
CA GLU A 619 13.07 35.40 -21.18
C GLU A 619 14.51 35.56 -21.73
N PRO A 620 14.80 35.21 -23.00
CA PRO A 620 13.94 34.48 -23.94
C PRO A 620 13.74 33.03 -23.48
N ILE A 621 12.49 32.61 -23.26
CA ILE A 621 12.18 31.27 -22.73
C ILE A 621 12.48 30.27 -23.84
N ILE A 622 13.26 29.23 -23.53
CA ILE A 622 13.59 28.17 -24.51
C ILE A 622 13.17 26.84 -23.91
N ILE A 623 12.24 26.16 -24.58
CA ILE A 623 11.66 24.89 -24.14
C ILE A 623 11.52 23.94 -25.34
N GLY A 624 11.76 22.65 -25.12
CA GLY A 624 11.38 21.58 -26.05
C GLY A 624 9.89 21.32 -25.92
N VAL A 625 9.20 21.20 -27.05
CA VAL A 625 7.77 20.88 -27.11
C VAL A 625 7.46 19.90 -28.23
N ASP A 626 6.45 19.07 -28.03
CA ASP A 626 5.85 18.23 -29.07
C ASP A 626 4.52 18.82 -29.55
N VAL A 627 4.33 18.88 -30.87
CA VAL A 627 3.10 19.44 -31.46
C VAL A 627 1.97 18.42 -31.38
N VAL A 628 1.24 18.44 -30.25
CA VAL A 628 0.15 17.49 -29.97
C VAL A 628 -0.98 17.59 -30.99
N GLU A 629 -1.44 18.80 -31.37
CA GLU A 629 -2.46 19.02 -32.40
C GLU A 629 -2.15 20.27 -33.24
N GLY A 630 -2.53 20.24 -34.52
CA GLY A 630 -2.39 21.38 -35.44
C GLY A 630 -0.97 21.60 -35.99
N ILE A 631 -0.66 22.86 -36.26
CA ILE A 631 0.60 23.34 -36.86
C ILE A 631 1.11 24.51 -36.03
N LEU A 632 2.34 24.42 -35.52
CA LEU A 632 3.05 25.53 -34.88
C LEU A 632 3.95 26.23 -35.92
N ARG A 633 4.10 27.55 -35.81
CA ARG A 633 4.90 28.37 -36.72
C ARG A 633 5.69 29.43 -35.95
N THR A 634 6.74 29.93 -36.58
CA THR A 634 7.35 31.21 -36.18
C THR A 634 6.28 32.32 -36.23
N GLY A 635 6.29 33.20 -35.22
CA GLY A 635 5.30 34.25 -35.00
C GLY A 635 4.03 33.84 -34.23
N THR A 636 3.78 32.54 -33.97
CA THR A 636 2.59 32.10 -33.22
C THR A 636 2.60 32.65 -31.78
N PRO A 637 1.54 33.35 -31.32
CA PRO A 637 1.39 33.77 -29.93
C PRO A 637 0.95 32.59 -29.04
N LEU A 638 1.52 32.47 -27.85
CA LEU A 638 1.29 31.36 -26.94
C LEU A 638 0.72 31.81 -25.58
N CYS A 639 -0.10 30.94 -24.99
CA CYS A 639 -0.69 31.09 -23.68
C CYS A 639 -0.90 29.73 -22.99
N VAL A 640 -1.05 29.75 -21.68
CA VAL A 640 -1.47 28.62 -20.83
C VAL A 640 -2.84 28.96 -20.25
N VAL A 641 -3.72 27.97 -20.12
CA VAL A 641 -5.01 28.13 -19.44
C VAL A 641 -4.98 27.33 -18.15
N LYS A 642 -5.22 27.99 -17.01
CA LYS A 642 -5.35 27.35 -15.70
C LYS A 642 -6.76 27.51 -15.18
N THR A 643 -7.34 26.41 -14.72
CA THR A 643 -8.62 26.43 -14.00
C THR A 643 -8.32 26.45 -12.51
N ASP A 644 -8.84 27.43 -11.78
CA ASP A 644 -8.84 27.42 -10.32
C ASP A 644 -9.74 26.27 -9.83
N PRO A 645 -9.23 25.27 -9.08
CA PRO A 645 -10.01 24.13 -8.63
C PRO A 645 -11.08 24.48 -7.58
N VAL A 646 -11.05 25.68 -7.00
CA VAL A 646 -12.04 26.15 -6.01
C VAL A 646 -13.15 26.98 -6.67
N THR A 647 -12.81 27.92 -7.55
CA THR A 647 -13.81 28.79 -8.20
C THR A 647 -14.26 28.33 -9.60
N ASN A 648 -13.61 27.32 -10.19
CA ASN A 648 -13.77 26.91 -11.59
C ASN A 648 -13.53 28.01 -12.63
N GLN A 649 -12.96 29.16 -12.24
CA GLN A 649 -12.61 30.24 -13.16
C GLN A 649 -11.34 29.89 -13.93
N ARG A 650 -11.27 30.32 -15.20
CA ARG A 650 -10.17 30.03 -16.11
C ARG A 650 -9.30 31.27 -16.33
N GLU A 651 -8.07 31.24 -15.81
CA GLU A 651 -7.04 32.25 -16.06
C GLU A 651 -6.27 31.92 -17.34
N ILE A 652 -6.13 32.90 -18.25
CA ILE A 652 -5.40 32.75 -19.52
C ILE A 652 -4.06 33.50 -19.44
N ILE A 653 -3.03 32.80 -18.97
CA ILE A 653 -1.68 33.34 -18.80
C ILE A 653 -1.01 33.44 -20.18
N THR A 654 -0.80 34.67 -20.67
CA THR A 654 -0.07 34.91 -21.94
C THR A 654 1.43 34.80 -21.71
N LEU A 655 2.13 34.07 -22.58
CA LEU A 655 3.59 33.83 -22.47
C LEU A 655 4.42 34.73 -23.40
N GLY A 656 3.97 34.95 -24.64
CA GLY A 656 4.71 35.69 -25.66
C GLY A 656 4.41 35.17 -27.07
N LYS A 657 5.38 35.33 -27.98
CA LYS A 657 5.35 34.75 -29.34
C LYS A 657 6.58 33.86 -29.58
N VAL A 658 6.41 32.81 -30.38
CA VAL A 658 7.52 32.00 -30.89
C VAL A 658 8.33 32.82 -31.88
N THR A 659 9.62 33.06 -31.62
CA THR A 659 10.50 33.84 -32.52
C THR A 659 11.49 32.99 -33.30
N SER A 660 11.90 31.83 -32.76
CA SER A 660 12.58 30.78 -33.52
C SER A 660 12.12 29.39 -33.07
N MET A 661 12.29 28.40 -33.96
CA MET A 661 12.14 26.98 -33.64
C MET A 661 13.32 26.22 -34.25
N GLU A 662 13.81 25.21 -33.53
CA GLU A 662 14.89 24.33 -33.97
C GLU A 662 14.54 22.86 -33.74
N GLN A 663 14.85 22.03 -34.72
CA GLN A 663 14.78 20.58 -34.61
C GLN A 663 16.15 19.99 -34.98
N ASN A 664 16.78 19.25 -34.06
CA ASN A 664 18.10 18.64 -34.27
C ASN A 664 19.17 19.63 -34.83
N HIS A 665 19.26 20.82 -34.22
CA HIS A 665 20.13 21.94 -34.62
C HIS A 665 19.92 22.47 -36.05
N LYS A 666 18.70 22.31 -36.59
CA LYS A 666 18.26 22.95 -37.84
C LYS A 666 17.06 23.84 -37.54
N ALA A 667 17.13 25.10 -37.96
CA ALA A 667 16.02 26.04 -37.85
C ALA A 667 14.81 25.56 -38.70
N THR A 668 13.61 25.68 -38.15
CA THR A 668 12.36 25.31 -38.82
C THR A 668 11.31 26.42 -38.68
N GLU A 669 10.60 26.74 -39.77
CA GLU A 669 9.51 27.74 -39.74
C GLU A 669 8.13 27.13 -39.45
N ILE A 670 8.00 25.82 -39.66
CA ILE A 670 6.73 25.10 -39.59
C ILE A 670 6.96 23.75 -38.89
N ALA A 671 6.17 23.51 -37.85
CA ALA A 671 6.17 22.29 -37.06
C ALA A 671 4.77 21.65 -37.10
N LYS A 672 4.69 20.33 -37.32
CA LYS A 672 3.43 19.59 -37.47
C LYS A 672 3.40 18.34 -36.61
N LYS A 673 2.21 17.98 -36.11
CA LYS A 673 1.93 16.69 -35.46
C LYS A 673 2.54 15.54 -36.27
N GLY A 674 3.36 14.71 -35.61
CA GLY A 674 3.92 13.49 -36.19
C GLY A 674 5.06 13.65 -37.21
N HIS A 675 5.53 14.87 -37.51
CA HIS A 675 6.76 15.04 -38.31
C HIS A 675 8.05 14.83 -37.50
N THR A 676 7.94 14.69 -36.19
CA THR A 676 9.06 14.86 -35.24
C THR A 676 9.11 13.72 -34.24
N GLY A 677 9.96 12.72 -34.50
CA GLY A 677 10.30 11.66 -33.53
C GLY A 677 11.30 12.10 -32.45
N ALA A 678 11.76 13.35 -32.52
CA ALA A 678 12.46 14.08 -31.48
C ALA A 678 11.85 15.49 -31.46
N GLY A 679 11.47 15.96 -30.27
CA GLY A 679 10.73 17.21 -30.06
C GLY A 679 11.49 18.47 -30.49
N ILE A 680 10.78 19.60 -30.49
CA ILE A 680 11.23 20.83 -31.13
C ILE A 680 11.55 21.88 -30.07
N ALA A 681 12.76 22.41 -30.07
CA ALA A 681 13.12 23.55 -29.22
C ALA A 681 12.48 24.82 -29.78
N ILE A 682 11.64 25.49 -29.00
CA ILE A 682 11.01 26.76 -29.35
C ILE A 682 11.53 27.88 -28.45
N LYS A 683 11.77 29.04 -29.06
CA LYS A 683 12.16 30.28 -28.37
C LYS A 683 10.94 31.19 -28.27
N ILE A 684 10.53 31.55 -27.05
CA ILE A 684 9.39 32.42 -26.77
C ILE A 684 9.89 33.75 -26.19
N GLU A 685 9.52 34.84 -26.85
CA GLU A 685 9.83 36.21 -26.43
C GLU A 685 8.53 37.01 -26.21
N CYS A 686 8.53 37.86 -25.19
CA CYS A 686 7.43 38.73 -24.83
C CYS A 686 7.50 40.03 -25.65
N ALA A 687 6.45 40.85 -25.58
CA ALA A 687 6.52 42.22 -26.08
C ALA A 687 7.15 43.13 -25.02
N VAL A 688 7.89 44.17 -25.43
CA VAL A 688 8.61 45.10 -24.52
C VAL A 688 7.67 45.82 -23.53
N TYR A 689 6.36 45.85 -23.80
CA TYR A 689 5.32 46.43 -22.94
C TYR A 689 4.55 45.38 -22.10
N GLU A 690 4.82 44.08 -22.26
CA GLU A 690 4.20 42.99 -21.48
C GLU A 690 5.14 42.51 -20.36
N SER A 691 4.57 42.00 -19.26
CA SER A 691 5.37 41.49 -18.14
C SER A 691 5.86 40.06 -18.42
N SER A 692 7.17 39.91 -18.58
CA SER A 692 7.83 38.64 -18.86
C SER A 692 7.43 37.53 -17.89
N LYS A 693 7.22 36.32 -18.44
CA LYS A 693 6.86 35.13 -17.64
C LYS A 693 8.09 34.29 -17.33
N THR A 694 7.91 33.32 -16.44
CA THR A 694 8.99 32.46 -15.94
C THR A 694 8.46 31.05 -15.73
N PHE A 695 9.14 30.09 -16.32
CA PHE A 695 8.90 28.66 -16.13
C PHE A 695 9.15 28.28 -14.66
N GLY A 696 8.35 27.38 -14.11
CA GLY A 696 8.39 27.00 -12.70
C GLY A 696 7.67 27.97 -11.73
N ARG A 697 7.24 29.15 -12.20
CA ARG A 697 6.42 30.09 -11.40
C ARG A 697 5.04 30.36 -11.98
N HIS A 698 4.95 30.61 -13.29
CA HIS A 698 3.68 30.93 -13.94
C HIS A 698 3.09 29.69 -14.61
N PHE A 699 3.96 28.90 -15.24
CA PHE A 699 3.64 27.61 -15.83
C PHE A 699 4.74 26.58 -15.53
N VAL A 700 4.38 25.30 -15.54
CA VAL A 700 5.20 24.12 -15.22
C VAL A 700 5.12 23.09 -16.36
N GLU A 701 5.87 22.00 -16.27
CA GLU A 701 5.97 20.98 -17.33
C GLU A 701 4.65 20.26 -17.64
N THR A 702 3.71 20.20 -16.68
CA THR A 702 2.37 19.60 -16.85
C THR A 702 1.35 20.55 -17.50
N ASP A 703 1.69 21.81 -17.79
CA ASP A 703 0.75 22.80 -18.35
C ASP A 703 0.73 22.75 -19.89
N GLU A 704 -0.44 22.49 -20.51
CA GLU A 704 -0.58 22.54 -21.96
C GLU A 704 -0.42 23.98 -22.52
N LEU A 705 0.36 24.11 -23.60
CA LEU A 705 0.55 25.37 -24.33
C LEU A 705 -0.45 25.49 -25.48
N TYR A 706 -1.20 26.59 -25.52
CA TYR A 706 -2.21 26.87 -26.55
C TYR A 706 -1.82 28.09 -27.41
N SER A 707 -2.13 28.01 -28.70
CA SER A 707 -2.09 29.16 -29.61
C SER A 707 -3.15 30.19 -29.20
N LYS A 708 -2.73 31.43 -28.90
CA LYS A 708 -3.60 32.52 -28.46
C LYS A 708 -4.35 33.13 -29.65
N ILE A 709 -5.39 32.44 -30.10
CA ILE A 709 -6.29 32.89 -31.17
C ILE A 709 -7.22 34.00 -30.63
N SER A 710 -7.56 35.00 -31.46
CA SER A 710 -8.56 36.03 -31.13
C SER A 710 -9.86 35.84 -31.91
N ARG A 711 -10.95 36.50 -31.50
CA ARG A 711 -12.21 36.44 -32.26
C ARG A 711 -12.06 37.02 -33.67
N VAL A 712 -11.34 38.12 -33.82
CA VAL A 712 -11.01 38.73 -35.12
C VAL A 712 -10.24 37.75 -36.01
N SER A 713 -9.28 37.01 -35.44
CA SER A 713 -8.55 35.95 -36.15
C SER A 713 -9.50 34.85 -36.66
N ILE A 714 -10.47 34.42 -35.84
CA ILE A 714 -11.45 33.40 -36.21
C ILE A 714 -12.36 33.88 -37.36
N ASP A 715 -12.77 35.15 -37.36
CA ASP A 715 -13.69 35.67 -38.39
C ASP A 715 -12.96 35.92 -39.72
N VAL A 716 -11.73 36.47 -39.72
CA VAL A 716 -10.87 36.54 -40.93
C VAL A 716 -10.63 35.14 -41.54
N LEU A 717 -10.45 34.12 -40.70
CA LEU A 717 -10.31 32.74 -41.14
C LEU A 717 -11.59 32.14 -41.75
N LYS A 718 -12.79 32.64 -41.39
CA LYS A 718 -14.07 32.25 -42.03
C LYS A 718 -14.38 33.02 -43.31
N GLU A 719 -13.84 34.23 -43.45
CA GLU A 719 -14.14 35.13 -44.57
C GLU A 719 -13.14 34.98 -45.72
N SER A 720 -11.85 34.94 -45.42
CA SER A 720 -10.78 34.94 -46.43
C SER A 720 -10.11 33.57 -46.65
N PHE A 721 -10.14 32.68 -45.65
CA PHE A 721 -9.39 31.43 -45.66
C PHE A 721 -10.24 30.20 -45.34
N ARG A 722 -11.54 30.25 -45.67
CA ARG A 722 -12.50 29.22 -45.22
C ARG A 722 -12.23 27.82 -45.76
N ASP A 723 -11.89 27.74 -47.04
CA ASP A 723 -11.46 26.51 -47.72
C ASP A 723 -9.97 26.23 -47.45
N ASP A 724 -9.19 27.28 -47.17
CA ASP A 724 -7.79 27.18 -46.79
C ASP A 724 -7.56 26.69 -45.35
N LEU A 725 -8.61 26.61 -44.56
CA LEU A 725 -8.76 25.69 -43.45
C LEU A 725 -9.68 24.55 -43.89
N SER A 726 -9.52 23.35 -43.34
CA SER A 726 -10.58 22.36 -43.43
C SER A 726 -10.69 21.57 -42.11
N LYS A 727 -11.19 20.34 -42.14
CA LYS A 727 -12.02 19.83 -41.04
C LYS A 727 -11.31 19.51 -39.70
N ASP A 728 -9.96 19.41 -39.60
CA ASP A 728 -9.27 19.30 -38.29
C ASP A 728 -8.91 20.67 -37.76
N GLU A 729 -8.35 21.55 -38.59
CA GLU A 729 -7.96 22.89 -38.15
C GLU A 729 -9.22 23.67 -37.73
N TRP A 730 -10.36 23.45 -38.40
CA TRP A 730 -11.67 23.90 -37.91
C TRP A 730 -12.14 23.24 -36.60
N GLN A 731 -11.94 21.93 -36.39
CA GLN A 731 -12.28 21.27 -35.11
C GLN A 731 -11.39 21.76 -33.96
N LEU A 732 -10.10 21.99 -34.22
CA LEU A 732 -9.14 22.55 -33.28
C LEU A 732 -9.48 24.02 -32.97
N ILE A 733 -9.88 24.83 -33.96
CA ILE A 733 -10.40 26.19 -33.72
C ILE A 733 -11.66 26.15 -32.85
N ILE A 734 -12.57 25.17 -33.03
CA ILE A 734 -13.75 25.00 -32.17
C ILE A 734 -13.34 24.58 -30.74
N LYS A 735 -12.34 23.70 -30.58
CA LYS A 735 -11.76 23.30 -29.28
C LYS A 735 -11.11 24.50 -28.58
N LEU A 736 -10.26 25.25 -29.28
CA LEU A 736 -9.58 26.45 -28.76
C LEU A 736 -10.58 27.57 -28.43
N LYS A 737 -11.64 27.75 -29.24
CA LYS A 737 -12.73 28.71 -28.94
C LYS A 737 -13.35 28.42 -27.57
N LYS A 738 -13.63 27.15 -27.25
CA LYS A 738 -14.14 26.73 -25.94
C LYS A 738 -13.11 26.95 -24.82
N ILE A 739 -11.87 26.50 -25.02
CA ILE A 739 -10.79 26.58 -24.01
C ILE A 739 -10.50 28.02 -23.61
N LEU A 740 -10.35 28.92 -24.59
CA LEU A 740 -10.02 30.34 -24.42
C LEU A 740 -11.24 31.24 -24.16
N ASP A 741 -12.43 30.65 -23.98
CA ASP A 741 -13.71 31.33 -23.71
C ASP A 741 -14.08 32.47 -24.68
N ILE A 742 -13.70 32.31 -25.95
CA ILE A 742 -13.97 33.28 -27.01
C ILE A 742 -15.41 33.10 -27.46
N ASN A 743 -16.27 34.11 -27.32
CA ASN A 743 -17.67 34.07 -27.78
C ASN A 743 -17.82 34.27 -29.30
#